data_AF-A0A4S3KE63-F1
#
_entry.id   AF-A0A4S3KE63-F1
#
_cell.length_a   1.000
_cell.length_b   1.000
_cell.length_c   1.000
_cell.angle_alpha   90.00
_cell.angle_beta   90.00
_cell.angle_gamma   90.00
#
_symmetry.space_group_name_H-M   'P 1'
#
loop_
_entity.id
_entity.type
_entity.pdbx_description
1 polymer ?
#
loop_
_entity_poly.entity_id
_entity_poly.type
_entity_poly.pdbx_seq_one_letter_code
_entity_poly.pdbx_strand_id
1 'polypeptide(L)'
;MNVRVWIACFGLALLGAGHAEGADAARREVVGTIRLEQVRRVGGVEYAADGVAQRRYTFAPAARPSIVLVPRSGTWDWSDQGELHLRVQNAMPWAVTFDVEIDSAGQRLQARVGLPPGPAQTLVVPLRASSPRAQGMQVGPSLPFDEGGHRILLATTVRGALDRRHVYAICLGIPSPQAAQTLLLGGIGTLSGEIGLHAAYAGIVDRYGQSTRAQWPQKIDSDAALRAAVRVDAGSVAPAADAYGGQAGPALDRTGWFHAQKQGSRWWLVTPDGHAFFSLGVNAVNADGGRSYVEGREFMFASLPPDRGAWAAFYGRSDSRRPGEGASQGIAYNHGRWFDFYAANLHRIDGSDWLAVWRKRALDRLQAWGFNTIGNWSDVTLGAAHRLPYTRSINIAGDYASVASGYDYWGRMPDPFDPRFAAATEAAVAKASVGVADDPWLLGYFADNELAWAGEGPQGRWGLALGTLAGDAHSPSKRAFIAMLRQQYATPHALGEAWGIALRSWDALQATGYAAPAPNEAHPALARDYGHWLRRYADTYFRTVAAAIRRHDPHHLFLGGRFAVYTPEAVAACAHYCDVVSFNAYADLPQHHVDMALMRTLDRPVLLSEFHFGSNDRGPFGAGVVPVADEAARGVAYARYLAAATANPWVVGAHWFEYADQPLTGRLLDGENSHIGLVGITDIPFGGFVQAVREANRRARSRTVAEP
;
A
#
# COMPACT_ATOMS: atom_id res chain seq x y z
N MET A 1 -42.37 -22.82 -33.31
CA MET A 1 -43.05 -21.89 -34.25
C MET A 1 -42.92 -20.50 -33.67
N ASN A 2 -42.22 -19.50 -34.21
CA ASN A 2 -41.52 -19.28 -35.46
C ASN A 2 -40.21 -18.55 -35.13
N VAL A 3 -39.08 -19.12 -35.52
CA VAL A 3 -37.76 -18.48 -35.48
C VAL A 3 -37.64 -17.60 -36.72
N ARG A 4 -37.45 -16.28 -36.56
CA ARG A 4 -37.04 -15.41 -37.65
C ARG A 4 -35.54 -15.13 -37.54
N VAL A 5 -34.76 -15.97 -38.22
CA VAL A 5 -33.34 -15.70 -38.52
C VAL A 5 -33.32 -14.64 -39.62
N TRP A 6 -32.73 -13.47 -39.33
CA TRP A 6 -32.35 -12.53 -40.38
C TRP A 6 -30.90 -12.83 -40.79
N ILE A 7 -30.74 -13.55 -41.90
CA ILE A 7 -29.48 -13.60 -42.63
C ILE A 7 -29.45 -12.37 -43.54
N ALA A 8 -28.80 -11.30 -43.08
CA ALA A 8 -28.43 -10.18 -43.94
C ALA A 8 -26.95 -10.34 -44.31
N CYS A 9 -26.69 -10.86 -45.51
CA CYS A 9 -25.37 -10.79 -46.14
C CYS A 9 -25.09 -9.32 -46.52
N PHE A 10 -24.44 -8.58 -45.64
CA PHE A 10 -23.72 -7.36 -46.00
C PHE A 10 -22.27 -7.54 -45.60
N GLY A 11 -21.41 -7.72 -46.59
CA GLY A 11 -19.97 -7.57 -46.41
C GLY A 11 -19.69 -6.13 -45.99
N LEU A 12 -19.38 -5.93 -44.71
CA LEU A 12 -18.74 -4.70 -44.24
C LEU A 12 -17.26 -4.82 -44.56
N ALA A 13 -16.91 -4.37 -45.76
CA ALA A 13 -15.61 -3.76 -45.99
C ALA A 13 -15.49 -2.54 -45.06
N LEU A 14 -14.68 -2.64 -44.01
CA LEU A 14 -14.01 -1.47 -43.46
C LEU A 14 -12.92 -1.06 -44.49
N LEU A 15 -13.32 -0.44 -45.59
CA LEU A 15 -12.43 0.18 -46.60
C LEU A 15 -12.84 1.65 -46.70
N GLY A 16 -11.96 2.66 -46.82
CA GLY A 16 -10.52 2.76 -47.03
C GLY A 16 -10.21 4.22 -47.37
N ALA A 17 -8.96 4.64 -47.18
CA ALA A 17 -8.32 5.91 -47.57
C ALA A 17 -8.78 7.23 -46.91
N GLY A 18 -7.99 7.67 -45.92
CA GLY A 18 -7.83 9.05 -45.48
C GLY A 18 -6.48 9.15 -44.77
N HIS A 19 -5.49 9.76 -45.42
CA HIS A 19 -4.09 9.74 -44.99
C HIS A 19 -3.88 10.52 -43.69
N ALA A 20 -3.35 9.84 -42.68
CA ALA A 20 -2.56 10.44 -41.60
C ALA A 20 -1.40 9.48 -41.35
N GLU A 21 -0.21 9.83 -41.86
CA GLU A 21 1.03 9.09 -41.61
C GLU A 21 1.28 9.03 -40.09
N GLY A 22 1.34 7.81 -39.53
CA GLY A 22 1.66 7.56 -38.12
C GLY A 22 0.96 6.36 -37.49
N ALA A 23 -0.22 5.95 -37.98
CA ALA A 23 -1.05 4.90 -37.34
C ALA A 23 -1.26 3.61 -38.18
N ASP A 24 -0.57 3.47 -39.31
CA ASP A 24 -0.90 2.47 -40.36
C ASP A 24 -0.19 1.11 -40.22
N ALA A 25 0.41 0.82 -39.05
CA ALA A 25 1.10 -0.46 -38.80
C ALA A 25 0.18 -1.58 -38.27
N ALA A 26 -1.03 -1.24 -37.79
CA ALA A 26 -1.94 -2.21 -37.18
C ALA A 26 -2.68 -3.04 -38.23
N ARG A 27 -2.63 -4.38 -38.08
CA ARG A 27 -3.46 -5.30 -38.85
C ARG A 27 -4.92 -5.03 -38.50
N ARG A 28 -5.68 -4.42 -39.41
CA ARG A 28 -7.12 -4.22 -39.23
C ARG A 28 -7.83 -5.55 -39.22
N GLU A 29 -8.64 -5.79 -38.19
CA GLU A 29 -9.36 -7.05 -38.07
C GLU A 29 -10.67 -7.02 -38.87
N VAL A 30 -10.92 -8.09 -39.62
CA VAL A 30 -12.17 -8.25 -40.36
C VAL A 30 -13.22 -8.80 -39.42
N VAL A 31 -14.01 -7.88 -38.85
CA VAL A 31 -15.17 -8.23 -38.02
C VAL A 31 -16.30 -8.73 -38.93
N GLY A 32 -16.80 -9.93 -38.63
CA GLY A 32 -17.88 -10.57 -39.36
C GLY A 32 -19.25 -10.11 -38.89
N THR A 33 -19.55 -10.40 -37.63
CA THR A 33 -20.83 -10.10 -37.00
C THR A 33 -20.62 -9.21 -35.78
N ILE A 34 -21.44 -8.17 -35.67
CA ILE A 34 -21.55 -7.33 -34.48
C ILE A 34 -22.90 -7.63 -33.83
N ARG A 35 -22.88 -8.20 -32.63
CA ARG A 35 -24.10 -8.42 -31.82
C ARG A 35 -24.19 -7.32 -30.77
N LEU A 36 -25.38 -6.75 -30.63
CA LEU A 36 -25.67 -5.70 -29.65
C LEU A 36 -26.59 -6.28 -28.58
N GLU A 37 -26.11 -6.38 -27.35
CA GLU A 37 -26.85 -6.93 -26.22
C GLU A 37 -27.18 -5.76 -25.28
N GLN A 38 -28.43 -5.31 -25.28
CA GLN A 38 -28.85 -4.13 -24.49
C GLN A 38 -28.04 -2.86 -24.83
N VAL A 39 -27.51 -2.80 -26.04
CA VAL A 39 -26.81 -1.66 -26.63
C VAL A 39 -27.57 -1.20 -27.87
N ARG A 40 -27.70 0.11 -28.04
CA ARG A 40 -28.29 0.72 -29.24
C ARG A 40 -27.21 1.47 -30.01
N ARG A 41 -27.10 1.18 -31.30
CA ARG A 41 -26.32 2.00 -32.22
C ARG A 41 -27.13 3.25 -32.60
N VAL A 42 -26.52 4.41 -32.52
CA VAL A 42 -27.17 5.72 -32.73
C VAL A 42 -26.50 6.43 -33.91
N GLY A 43 -27.29 6.93 -34.85
CA GLY A 43 -26.81 7.84 -35.91
C GLY A 43 -25.84 7.25 -36.96
N GLY A 44 -25.14 8.18 -37.62
CA GLY A 44 -24.23 7.97 -38.75
C GLY A 44 -22.81 7.52 -38.37
N VAL A 45 -21.88 7.53 -39.33
CA VAL A 45 -20.45 7.54 -39.02
C VAL A 45 -20.13 8.95 -38.55
N GLU A 46 -19.41 9.06 -37.45
CA GLU A 46 -18.83 10.31 -36.96
C GLU A 46 -17.32 10.26 -37.18
N TYR A 47 -16.67 11.41 -37.31
CA TYR A 47 -15.22 11.50 -37.48
C TYR A 47 -14.64 12.22 -36.27
N ALA A 48 -13.65 11.59 -35.63
CA ALA A 48 -12.87 12.23 -34.59
C ALA A 48 -12.01 13.37 -35.17
N ALA A 49 -11.46 14.21 -34.29
CA ALA A 49 -10.65 15.36 -34.69
C ALA A 49 -9.40 14.97 -35.52
N ASP A 50 -8.91 13.75 -35.35
CA ASP A 50 -7.82 13.15 -36.15
C ASP A 50 -8.30 12.47 -37.44
N GLY A 51 -9.56 12.67 -37.83
CA GLY A 51 -10.15 12.13 -39.06
C GLY A 51 -10.53 10.64 -38.97
N VAL A 52 -10.37 10.00 -37.81
CA VAL A 52 -10.71 8.57 -37.65
C VAL A 52 -12.23 8.40 -37.57
N ALA A 53 -12.78 7.53 -38.43
CA ALA A 53 -14.19 7.17 -38.42
C ALA A 53 -14.59 6.38 -37.17
N GLN A 54 -15.74 6.72 -36.58
CA GLN A 54 -16.30 6.12 -35.38
C GLN A 54 -17.82 5.96 -35.48
N ARG A 55 -18.39 5.08 -34.66
CA ARG A 55 -19.82 4.83 -34.53
C ARG A 55 -20.24 4.98 -33.08
N ARG A 56 -21.38 5.64 -32.86
CA ARG A 56 -21.94 5.87 -31.53
C ARG A 56 -22.78 4.69 -31.05
N TYR A 57 -22.53 4.28 -29.82
CA TYR A 57 -23.25 3.21 -29.12
C TYR A 57 -23.69 3.67 -27.74
N THR A 58 -24.96 3.48 -27.43
CA THR A 58 -25.54 3.77 -26.11
C THR A 58 -25.86 2.46 -25.41
N PHE A 59 -25.19 2.22 -24.29
CA PHE A 59 -25.35 1.08 -23.40
C PHE A 59 -26.48 1.37 -22.42
N ALA A 60 -27.47 0.47 -22.32
CA ALA A 60 -28.62 0.64 -21.44
C ALA A 60 -28.27 0.33 -19.97
N PRO A 61 -29.03 0.86 -18.98
CA PRO A 61 -28.93 0.45 -17.59
C PRO A 61 -29.34 -1.02 -17.42
N ALA A 62 -28.35 -1.92 -17.35
CA ALA A 62 -28.56 -3.34 -17.23
C ALA A 62 -27.31 -4.01 -16.63
N ALA A 63 -27.40 -5.28 -16.24
CA ALA A 63 -26.28 -5.97 -15.57
C ALA A 63 -25.01 -6.05 -16.43
N ARG A 64 -25.14 -6.25 -17.74
CA ARG A 64 -23.99 -6.43 -18.65
C ARG A 64 -24.33 -6.04 -20.10
N PRO A 65 -24.68 -4.77 -20.38
CA PRO A 65 -24.85 -4.31 -21.76
C PRO A 65 -23.52 -4.45 -22.51
N SER A 66 -23.55 -5.08 -23.68
CA SER A 66 -22.35 -5.48 -24.41
C SER A 66 -22.45 -5.34 -25.93
N ILE A 67 -21.30 -5.18 -26.56
CA ILE A 67 -21.10 -5.35 -27.99
C ILE A 67 -20.18 -6.55 -28.17
N VAL A 68 -20.66 -7.57 -28.88
CA VAL A 68 -19.88 -8.78 -29.17
C VAL A 68 -19.45 -8.76 -30.62
N LEU A 69 -18.15 -8.74 -30.85
CA LEU A 69 -17.51 -8.82 -32.15
C LEU A 69 -17.10 -10.27 -32.41
N VAL A 70 -17.51 -10.82 -33.56
CA VAL A 70 -17.22 -12.20 -33.98
C VAL A 70 -16.53 -12.16 -35.35
N PRO A 71 -15.50 -13.01 -35.60
CA PRO A 71 -14.83 -13.09 -36.89
C PRO A 71 -15.82 -13.43 -38.02
N ARG A 72 -15.48 -13.04 -39.25
CA ARG A 72 -16.27 -13.34 -40.46
C ARG A 72 -16.46 -14.84 -40.70
N SER A 73 -15.45 -15.63 -40.37
CA SER A 73 -15.47 -17.08 -40.46
C SER A 73 -14.43 -17.68 -39.52
N GLY A 74 -14.74 -18.80 -38.89
CA GLY A 74 -13.81 -19.53 -38.03
C GLY A 74 -13.39 -18.72 -36.80
N THR A 75 -12.09 -18.52 -36.67
CA THR A 75 -11.43 -17.82 -35.55
C THR A 75 -10.38 -16.87 -36.12
N TRP A 76 -10.05 -15.79 -35.40
CA TRP A 76 -8.87 -15.00 -35.70
C TRP A 76 -7.60 -15.73 -35.22
N ASP A 77 -6.58 -15.76 -36.08
CA ASP A 77 -5.24 -16.18 -35.71
C ASP A 77 -4.37 -14.95 -35.43
N TRP A 78 -4.05 -14.79 -34.15
CA TRP A 78 -3.24 -13.74 -33.55
C TRP A 78 -1.92 -14.29 -33.00
N SER A 79 -1.45 -15.43 -33.50
CA SER A 79 -0.18 -16.06 -33.06
C SER A 79 0.99 -15.09 -33.06
N ASP A 80 1.03 -14.16 -34.01
CA ASP A 80 2.12 -13.18 -34.17
C ASP A 80 1.81 -11.78 -33.59
N GLN A 81 0.65 -11.59 -32.94
CA GLN A 81 0.17 -10.29 -32.45
C GLN A 81 0.29 -10.12 -30.93
N GLY A 82 0.98 -9.09 -30.43
CA GLY A 82 1.12 -8.86 -28.98
C GLY A 82 0.07 -7.95 -28.36
N GLU A 83 -0.59 -7.09 -29.14
CA GLU A 83 -1.53 -6.09 -28.61
C GLU A 83 -2.78 -5.91 -29.48
N LEU A 84 -3.90 -5.63 -28.83
CA LEU A 84 -5.16 -5.18 -29.44
C LEU A 84 -5.27 -3.66 -29.31
N HIS A 85 -5.57 -2.98 -30.41
CA HIS A 85 -5.79 -1.54 -30.48
C HIS A 85 -7.26 -1.27 -30.84
N LEU A 86 -7.93 -0.47 -30.01
CA LEU A 86 -9.33 -0.06 -30.21
C LEU A 86 -9.43 1.46 -30.15
N ARG A 87 -9.93 2.08 -31.23
CA ARG A 87 -10.28 3.50 -31.18
C ARG A 87 -11.55 3.70 -30.36
N VAL A 88 -11.48 4.49 -29.29
CA VAL A 88 -12.59 4.73 -28.36
C VAL A 88 -12.70 6.21 -28.01
N GLN A 89 -13.92 6.70 -27.85
CA GLN A 89 -14.22 8.01 -27.29
C GLN A 89 -15.34 7.89 -26.27
N ASN A 90 -15.16 8.48 -25.10
CA ASN A 90 -16.20 8.59 -24.10
C ASN A 90 -17.03 9.86 -24.35
N ALA A 91 -18.32 9.71 -24.67
CA ALA A 91 -19.24 10.83 -24.90
C ALA A 91 -19.98 11.27 -23.64
N MET A 92 -19.64 10.70 -22.48
CA MET A 92 -20.17 11.14 -21.20
C MET A 92 -19.32 12.27 -20.64
N PRO A 93 -19.88 13.18 -19.81
CA PRO A 93 -19.09 14.21 -19.13
C PRO A 93 -18.33 13.70 -17.90
N TRP A 94 -18.35 12.39 -17.65
CA TRP A 94 -17.64 11.71 -16.56
C TRP A 94 -16.92 10.46 -17.08
N ALA A 95 -15.98 9.91 -16.31
CA ALA A 95 -15.24 8.72 -16.69
C ALA A 95 -16.13 7.46 -16.71
N VAL A 96 -16.01 6.64 -17.75
CA VAL A 96 -16.79 5.41 -17.94
C VAL A 96 -15.92 4.19 -17.69
N THR A 97 -16.36 3.27 -16.83
CA THR A 97 -15.72 1.95 -16.70
C THR A 97 -16.06 1.09 -17.91
N PHE A 98 -15.04 0.55 -18.58
CA PHE A 98 -15.18 -0.21 -19.80
C PHE A 98 -14.44 -1.55 -19.70
N ASP A 99 -15.16 -2.63 -19.95
CA ASP A 99 -14.65 -4.00 -19.95
C ASP A 99 -14.34 -4.44 -21.38
N VAL A 100 -13.16 -5.00 -21.57
CA VAL A 100 -12.74 -5.69 -22.80
C VAL A 100 -12.44 -7.12 -22.43
N GLU A 101 -13.17 -8.06 -23.01
CA GLU A 101 -12.91 -9.49 -22.88
C GLU A 101 -12.60 -10.08 -24.25
N ILE A 102 -11.60 -10.96 -24.29
CA ILE A 102 -11.14 -11.62 -25.51
C ILE A 102 -11.24 -13.12 -25.25
N ASP A 103 -12.13 -13.78 -25.98
CA ASP A 103 -12.44 -15.19 -25.83
C ASP A 103 -11.71 -16.05 -26.86
N SER A 104 -11.14 -17.14 -26.38
CA SER A 104 -10.48 -18.18 -27.16
C SER A 104 -10.83 -19.56 -26.61
N ALA A 105 -10.36 -20.64 -27.26
CA ALA A 105 -10.68 -22.01 -26.89
C ALA A 105 -10.46 -22.33 -25.40
N GLY A 106 -11.52 -22.28 -24.60
CA GLY A 106 -11.50 -22.53 -23.15
C GLY A 106 -10.77 -21.49 -22.31
N GLN A 107 -10.33 -20.36 -22.90
CA GLN A 107 -9.56 -19.33 -22.22
C GLN A 107 -10.11 -17.92 -22.51
N ARG A 108 -9.92 -17.00 -21.57
CA ARG A 108 -10.36 -15.61 -21.69
C ARG A 108 -9.30 -14.66 -21.11
N LEU A 109 -8.96 -13.63 -21.87
CA LEU A 109 -8.29 -12.43 -21.35
C LEU A 109 -9.33 -11.35 -21.03
N GLN A 110 -9.09 -10.60 -19.96
CA GLN A 110 -10.00 -9.56 -19.50
C GLN A 110 -9.21 -8.32 -19.08
N ALA A 111 -9.67 -7.16 -19.52
CA ALA A 111 -9.19 -5.86 -19.09
C ALA A 111 -10.38 -4.99 -18.67
N ARG A 112 -10.20 -4.23 -17.60
CA ARG A 112 -11.15 -3.20 -17.16
C ARG A 112 -10.42 -1.88 -17.10
N VAL A 113 -10.92 -0.88 -17.82
CA VAL A 113 -10.28 0.45 -17.92
C VAL A 113 -11.27 1.56 -17.60
N GLY A 114 -10.77 2.62 -16.98
CA GLY A 114 -11.50 3.89 -16.86
C GLY A 114 -11.26 4.72 -18.12
N LEU A 115 -12.31 4.97 -18.90
CA LEU A 115 -12.28 5.85 -20.07
C LEU A 115 -12.57 7.29 -19.61
N PRO A 116 -11.60 8.21 -19.58
CA PRO A 116 -11.89 9.61 -19.25
C PRO A 116 -12.79 10.26 -20.32
N PRO A 117 -13.57 11.29 -19.95
CA PRO A 117 -14.28 12.10 -20.93
C PRO A 117 -13.28 12.81 -21.85
N GLY A 118 -13.68 13.10 -23.09
CA GLY A 118 -12.90 13.96 -23.97
C GLY A 118 -12.70 13.39 -25.38
N PRO A 119 -11.57 13.71 -26.04
CA PRO A 119 -11.35 13.35 -27.43
C PRO A 119 -11.15 11.84 -27.59
N ALA A 120 -11.29 11.38 -28.83
CA ALA A 120 -11.01 10.00 -29.16
C ALA A 120 -9.54 9.63 -28.84
N GLN A 121 -9.36 8.42 -28.33
CA GLN A 121 -8.08 7.84 -27.91
C GLN A 121 -7.97 6.40 -28.39
N THR A 122 -6.75 5.86 -28.39
CA THR A 122 -6.50 4.46 -28.74
C THR A 122 -6.33 3.66 -27.46
N LEU A 123 -7.29 2.81 -27.16
CA LEU A 123 -7.18 1.82 -26.10
C LEU A 123 -6.27 0.69 -26.57
N VAL A 124 -5.21 0.41 -25.81
CA VAL A 124 -4.25 -0.67 -26.05
C VAL A 124 -4.47 -1.75 -25.00
N VAL A 125 -4.70 -2.99 -25.43
CA VAL A 125 -4.87 -4.15 -24.56
C VAL A 125 -3.78 -5.20 -24.89
N PRO A 126 -2.82 -5.44 -23.99
CA PRO A 126 -1.88 -6.55 -24.13
C PRO A 126 -2.60 -7.88 -24.30
N LEU A 127 -2.18 -8.70 -25.27
CA LEU A 127 -2.73 -10.04 -25.54
C LEU A 127 -2.11 -11.12 -24.64
N ARG A 128 -1.77 -10.74 -23.41
CA ARG A 128 -1.36 -11.59 -22.29
C ARG A 128 -1.68 -10.91 -20.97
N ALA A 129 -1.62 -11.66 -19.87
CA ALA A 129 -1.70 -11.06 -18.54
C ALA A 129 -0.57 -10.03 -18.35
N SER A 130 -0.92 -8.87 -17.79
CA SER A 130 -0.01 -7.76 -17.50
C SER A 130 -0.54 -6.99 -16.29
N SER A 131 0.36 -6.36 -15.55
CA SER A 131 0.03 -5.53 -14.39
C SER A 131 1.16 -4.51 -14.15
N PRO A 132 0.90 -3.42 -13.40
CA PRO A 132 1.98 -2.58 -12.90
C PRO A 132 3.00 -3.38 -12.07
N ARG A 133 2.55 -4.39 -11.32
CA ARG A 133 3.45 -5.23 -10.51
C ARG A 133 4.45 -5.99 -11.38
N ALA A 134 4.01 -6.46 -12.56
CA ALA A 134 4.91 -7.06 -13.56
C ALA A 134 5.93 -6.05 -14.15
N GLN A 135 5.81 -4.76 -13.85
CA GLN A 135 6.75 -3.68 -14.20
C GLN A 135 7.51 -3.15 -12.96
N GLY A 136 7.40 -3.84 -11.82
CA GLY A 136 8.09 -3.51 -10.57
C GLY A 136 7.46 -2.38 -9.76
N MET A 137 6.18 -2.07 -9.99
CA MET A 137 5.47 -0.99 -9.29
C MET A 137 4.05 -1.39 -8.87
N GLN A 138 3.49 -0.81 -7.81
CA GLN A 138 2.10 -1.09 -7.41
C GLN A 138 1.09 -0.38 -8.31
N VAL A 139 1.37 0.88 -8.65
CA VAL A 139 0.51 1.70 -9.51
C VAL A 139 1.23 2.04 -10.81
N GLY A 140 0.55 1.85 -11.94
CA GLY A 140 1.11 2.15 -13.27
C GLY A 140 1.05 3.64 -13.62
N PRO A 141 1.64 4.04 -14.75
CA PRO A 141 1.63 5.42 -15.23
C PRO A 141 0.24 6.04 -15.31
N SER A 142 0.16 7.35 -15.14
CA SER A 142 -1.06 8.11 -15.42
C SER A 142 -1.42 8.00 -16.90
N LEU A 143 -2.69 7.72 -17.17
CA LEU A 143 -3.21 7.52 -18.52
C LEU A 143 -4.45 8.38 -18.78
N PRO A 144 -4.73 8.73 -20.03
CA PRO A 144 -3.93 8.45 -21.24
C PRO A 144 -2.65 9.30 -21.31
N PHE A 145 -1.71 8.90 -22.17
CA PHE A 145 -0.53 9.69 -22.52
C PHE A 145 -0.53 10.04 -24.00
N ASP A 146 0.17 11.11 -24.36
CA ASP A 146 0.42 11.47 -25.76
C ASP A 146 1.73 10.84 -26.26
N GLU A 147 1.67 10.23 -27.43
CA GLU A 147 2.79 9.66 -28.16
C GLU A 147 2.74 10.16 -29.60
N GLY A 148 3.64 11.09 -29.96
CA GLY A 148 3.69 11.62 -31.33
C GLY A 148 2.38 12.31 -31.77
N GLY A 149 1.60 12.89 -30.85
CA GLY A 149 0.29 13.48 -31.14
C GLY A 149 -0.88 12.48 -31.09
N HIS A 150 -0.61 11.22 -30.77
CA HIS A 150 -1.64 10.20 -30.58
C HIS A 150 -1.89 9.95 -29.09
N ARG A 151 -3.16 10.05 -28.70
CA ARG A 151 -3.61 9.80 -27.32
C ARG A 151 -3.78 8.30 -27.08
N ILE A 152 -2.92 7.71 -26.26
CA ILE A 152 -2.87 6.28 -25.93
C ILE A 152 -3.41 6.02 -24.52
N LEU A 153 -4.32 5.07 -24.40
CA LEU A 153 -4.84 4.56 -23.15
C LEU A 153 -4.47 3.09 -23.02
N LEU A 154 -3.50 2.75 -22.17
CA LEU A 154 -3.11 1.35 -21.94
C LEU A 154 -4.04 0.69 -20.90
N ALA A 155 -4.49 -0.54 -21.17
CA ALA A 155 -5.00 -1.43 -20.14
C ALA A 155 -3.84 -1.92 -19.26
N THR A 156 -3.50 -1.17 -18.21
CA THR A 156 -2.37 -1.47 -17.31
C THR A 156 -2.52 -2.79 -16.57
N THR A 157 -3.76 -3.27 -16.39
CA THR A 157 -4.06 -4.60 -15.84
C THR A 157 -4.87 -5.41 -16.83
N VAL A 158 -4.31 -6.55 -17.25
CA VAL A 158 -4.98 -7.59 -18.03
C VAL A 158 -4.86 -8.91 -17.26
N ARG A 159 -5.96 -9.64 -17.10
CA ARG A 159 -6.03 -10.91 -16.36
C ARG A 159 -6.48 -12.05 -17.25
N GLY A 160 -6.09 -13.27 -16.89
CA GLY A 160 -6.46 -14.49 -17.60
C GLY A 160 -5.41 -14.96 -18.61
N ALA A 161 -5.84 -15.76 -19.58
CA ALA A 161 -5.00 -16.35 -20.62
C ALA A 161 -5.74 -16.34 -21.96
N LEU A 162 -5.00 -16.45 -23.06
CA LEU A 162 -5.56 -16.46 -24.41
C LEU A 162 -4.82 -17.46 -25.28
N ASP A 163 -5.56 -18.38 -25.92
CA ASP A 163 -5.06 -19.11 -27.06
C ASP A 163 -5.17 -18.20 -28.30
N ARG A 164 -4.05 -17.55 -28.61
CA ARG A 164 -3.93 -16.60 -29.71
C ARG A 164 -4.22 -17.20 -31.09
N ARG A 165 -4.20 -18.53 -31.27
CA ARG A 165 -4.53 -19.18 -32.55
C ARG A 165 -6.03 -19.26 -32.83
N HIS A 166 -6.84 -19.21 -31.77
CA HIS A 166 -8.25 -19.56 -31.84
C HIS A 166 -9.13 -18.51 -31.15
N VAL A 167 -8.93 -17.23 -31.48
CA VAL A 167 -9.74 -16.15 -30.91
C VAL A 167 -11.07 -16.06 -31.64
N TYR A 168 -12.19 -16.22 -30.93
CA TYR A 168 -13.52 -16.29 -31.56
C TYR A 168 -14.46 -15.16 -31.17
N ALA A 169 -14.17 -14.39 -30.12
CA ALA A 169 -14.98 -13.22 -29.80
C ALA A 169 -14.20 -12.14 -29.03
N ILE A 170 -14.62 -10.89 -29.23
CA ILE A 170 -14.26 -9.76 -28.38
C ILE A 170 -15.56 -9.18 -27.82
N CYS A 171 -15.67 -9.11 -26.50
CA CYS A 171 -16.81 -8.51 -25.80
C CYS A 171 -16.39 -7.15 -25.24
N LEU A 172 -17.13 -6.11 -25.64
CA LEU A 172 -16.94 -4.74 -25.19
C LEU A 172 -18.15 -4.34 -24.34
N GLY A 173 -17.95 -4.09 -23.06
CA GLY A 173 -19.06 -3.93 -22.10
C GLY A 173 -18.88 -2.77 -21.14
N ILE A 174 -19.99 -2.36 -20.53
CA ILE A 174 -19.99 -1.46 -19.37
C ILE A 174 -20.60 -2.26 -18.21
N PRO A 175 -19.88 -2.46 -17.08
CA PRO A 175 -20.37 -3.29 -15.99
C PRO A 175 -21.47 -2.58 -15.19
N SER A 176 -22.67 -3.16 -15.16
CA SER A 176 -23.82 -2.72 -14.34
C SER A 176 -24.08 -1.19 -14.31
N PRO A 177 -24.13 -0.48 -15.46
CA PRO A 177 -24.36 0.96 -15.45
C PRO A 177 -25.74 1.30 -14.88
N GLN A 178 -25.80 2.33 -14.03
CA GLN A 178 -27.05 2.80 -13.42
C GLN A 178 -27.82 3.80 -14.30
N ALA A 179 -27.16 4.34 -15.33
CA ALA A 179 -27.71 5.26 -16.30
C ALA A 179 -27.22 4.88 -17.70
N ALA A 180 -27.91 5.34 -18.74
CA ALA A 180 -27.46 5.10 -20.10
C ALA A 180 -26.09 5.77 -20.32
N GLN A 181 -25.14 5.03 -20.90
CA GLN A 181 -23.78 5.52 -21.15
C GLN A 181 -23.45 5.39 -22.63
N THR A 182 -22.80 6.40 -23.20
CA THR A 182 -22.55 6.49 -24.64
C THR A 182 -21.06 6.54 -24.93
N LEU A 183 -20.61 5.63 -25.80
CA LEU A 183 -19.24 5.58 -26.31
C LEU A 183 -19.27 5.68 -27.84
N LEU A 184 -18.25 6.28 -28.43
CA LEU A 184 -17.98 6.14 -29.86
C LEU A 184 -16.83 5.16 -30.04
N LEU A 185 -17.03 4.16 -30.90
CA LEU A 185 -16.07 3.11 -31.19
C LEU A 185 -15.68 3.18 -32.67
N GLY A 186 -14.38 3.16 -32.94
CA GLY A 186 -13.82 3.13 -34.28
C GLY A 186 -13.22 1.77 -34.63
N GLY A 187 -12.21 1.80 -35.50
CA GLY A 187 -11.52 0.59 -35.96
C GLY A 187 -10.87 -0.19 -34.81
N ILE A 188 -10.84 -1.51 -35.00
CA ILE A 188 -10.13 -2.46 -34.17
C ILE A 188 -9.03 -3.11 -34.99
N GLY A 189 -7.84 -3.24 -34.41
CA GLY A 189 -6.70 -3.85 -35.06
C GLY A 189 -5.76 -4.49 -34.06
N THR A 190 -4.86 -5.32 -34.56
CA THR A 190 -3.81 -5.95 -33.77
C THR A 190 -2.43 -5.51 -34.24
N LEU A 191 -1.47 -5.50 -33.33
CA LEU A 191 -0.07 -5.21 -33.63
C LEU A 191 0.82 -6.36 -33.18
N SER A 192 1.89 -6.60 -33.95
CA SER A 192 2.97 -7.50 -33.52
C SER A 192 3.83 -6.82 -32.46
N GLY A 193 4.28 -7.59 -31.48
CA GLY A 193 5.01 -7.08 -30.32
C GLY A 193 4.15 -6.27 -29.35
N GLU A 194 4.80 -5.60 -28.41
CA GLU A 194 4.17 -4.88 -27.30
C GLU A 194 4.63 -3.41 -27.26
N ILE A 195 4.48 -2.71 -28.40
CA ILE A 195 5.01 -1.35 -28.57
C ILE A 195 4.24 -0.36 -27.70
N GLY A 196 2.90 -0.46 -27.63
CA GLY A 196 2.09 0.44 -26.83
C GLY A 196 2.32 0.24 -25.33
N LEU A 197 2.47 -1.01 -24.88
CA LEU A 197 2.87 -1.34 -23.52
C LEU A 197 4.26 -0.79 -23.22
N HIS A 198 5.25 -1.02 -24.09
CA HIS A 198 6.60 -0.50 -23.89
C HIS A 198 6.60 1.03 -23.82
N ALA A 199 5.93 1.71 -24.75
CA ALA A 199 5.81 3.16 -24.81
C ALA A 199 5.15 3.77 -23.57
N ALA A 200 4.19 3.08 -22.96
CA ALA A 200 3.55 3.54 -21.72
C ALA A 200 4.53 3.63 -20.55
N TYR A 201 5.54 2.76 -20.51
CA TYR A 201 6.55 2.70 -19.45
C TYR A 201 7.89 3.34 -19.85
N ALA A 202 8.14 3.57 -21.13
CA ALA A 202 9.38 4.14 -21.61
C ALA A 202 9.54 5.61 -21.21
N GLY A 203 10.75 5.95 -20.75
CA GLY A 203 11.16 7.31 -20.42
C GLY A 203 10.26 8.02 -19.41
N ILE A 204 9.59 7.29 -18.52
CA ILE A 204 8.66 7.86 -17.52
C ILE A 204 9.37 8.56 -16.36
N VAL A 205 10.67 8.32 -16.16
CA VAL A 205 11.47 8.90 -15.08
C VAL A 205 12.58 9.81 -15.63
N ASP A 206 12.68 11.05 -15.14
CA ASP A 206 13.79 11.95 -15.45
C ASP A 206 15.03 11.70 -14.56
N ARG A 207 16.10 12.49 -14.76
CA ARG A 207 17.37 12.35 -14.02
C ARG A 207 17.27 12.58 -12.50
N TYR A 208 16.17 13.17 -12.05
CA TYR A 208 15.88 13.49 -10.64
C TYR A 208 14.92 12.48 -10.01
N GLY A 209 14.43 11.48 -10.75
CA GLY A 209 13.44 10.54 -10.26
C GLY A 209 11.99 11.03 -10.41
N GLN A 210 11.77 12.15 -11.11
CA GLN A 210 10.45 12.73 -11.30
C GLN A 210 9.77 12.18 -12.56
N SER A 211 8.43 12.19 -12.57
CA SER A 211 7.64 11.81 -13.75
C SER A 211 7.89 12.75 -14.92
N THR A 212 8.18 12.21 -16.09
CA THR A 212 8.26 12.97 -17.36
C THR A 212 6.89 13.29 -17.94
N ARG A 213 5.84 12.60 -17.48
CA ARG A 213 4.49 12.64 -18.05
C ARG A 213 3.57 13.69 -17.42
N ALA A 214 3.98 14.30 -16.31
CA ALA A 214 3.18 15.29 -15.60
C ALA A 214 3.99 16.56 -15.27
N GLN A 215 3.28 17.65 -15.03
CA GLN A 215 3.82 18.92 -14.55
C GLN A 215 3.08 19.30 -13.27
N TRP A 216 3.81 19.78 -12.27
CA TRP A 216 3.27 20.23 -10.99
C TRP A 216 4.17 21.35 -10.42
N PRO A 217 3.68 22.15 -9.46
CA PRO A 217 4.39 23.36 -9.02
C PRO A 217 5.82 23.13 -8.50
N GLN A 218 6.09 21.98 -7.87
CA GLN A 218 7.40 21.63 -7.29
C GLN A 218 8.35 20.92 -8.28
N LYS A 219 7.93 20.66 -9.52
CA LYS A 219 8.78 19.97 -10.50
C LYS A 219 9.93 20.87 -10.92
N ILE A 220 11.14 20.31 -10.97
CA ILE A 220 12.35 21.02 -11.41
C ILE A 220 12.95 20.41 -12.68
N ASP A 221 13.78 21.17 -13.38
CA ASP A 221 14.47 20.76 -14.62
C ASP A 221 16.00 20.90 -14.54
N SER A 222 16.52 21.55 -13.50
CA SER A 222 17.93 21.92 -13.37
C SER A 222 18.41 21.89 -11.93
N ASP A 223 19.71 21.66 -11.75
CA ASP A 223 20.32 21.60 -10.42
C ASP A 223 20.30 22.97 -9.74
N ALA A 224 20.32 24.05 -10.53
CA ALA A 224 20.14 25.41 -10.02
C ALA A 224 18.73 25.64 -9.48
N ALA A 225 17.69 25.20 -10.20
CA ALA A 225 16.31 25.24 -9.72
C ALA A 225 16.12 24.37 -8.47
N LEU A 226 16.70 23.16 -8.45
CA LEU A 226 16.69 22.27 -7.29
C LEU A 226 17.30 22.94 -6.04
N ARG A 227 18.52 23.50 -6.16
CA ARG A 227 19.17 24.23 -5.05
C ARG A 227 18.40 25.47 -4.60
N ALA A 228 17.74 26.17 -5.53
CA ALA A 228 16.92 27.32 -5.19
C ALA A 228 15.64 26.94 -4.42
N ALA A 229 15.03 25.81 -4.77
CA ALA A 229 13.74 25.36 -4.22
C ALA A 229 13.83 24.70 -2.84
N VAL A 230 14.97 24.09 -2.48
CA VAL A 230 15.14 23.33 -1.22
C VAL A 230 15.34 24.25 0.01
N ARG A 231 15.36 25.58 -0.18
CA ARG A 231 15.59 26.57 0.88
C ARG A 231 14.63 26.37 2.06
N VAL A 232 15.21 26.46 3.25
CA VAL A 232 14.52 26.26 4.53
C VAL A 232 13.60 27.44 4.81
N ASP A 233 12.30 27.18 4.97
CA ASP A 233 11.42 28.11 5.66
C ASP A 233 11.70 27.96 7.17
N ALA A 234 12.54 28.85 7.71
CA ALA A 234 12.89 28.93 9.12
C ALA A 234 11.69 29.43 9.94
N GLY A 235 10.61 28.67 9.94
CA GLY A 235 9.45 28.98 10.78
C GLY A 235 9.84 28.87 12.25
N SER A 236 9.18 29.66 13.09
CA SER A 236 9.39 29.62 14.54
C SER A 236 8.98 28.27 15.12
N VAL A 237 9.89 27.69 15.90
CA VAL A 237 9.61 26.54 16.77
C VAL A 237 8.70 27.02 17.90
N ALA A 238 7.62 26.29 18.15
CA ALA A 238 6.73 26.60 19.28
C ALA A 238 7.49 26.36 20.60
N PRO A 239 7.33 27.23 21.62
CA PRO A 239 7.95 27.00 22.91
C PRO A 239 7.45 25.68 23.53
N ALA A 240 8.36 24.98 24.19
CA ALA A 240 8.08 23.79 24.99
C ALA A 240 8.39 24.06 26.47
N ALA A 241 7.77 23.30 27.37
CA ALA A 241 8.00 23.40 28.80
C ALA A 241 9.34 22.75 29.23
N ASP A 242 9.86 21.81 28.45
CA ASP A 242 11.15 21.15 28.68
C ASP A 242 11.90 20.85 27.37
N ALA A 243 13.12 20.30 27.51
CA ALA A 243 13.99 19.95 26.40
C ALA A 243 13.41 18.84 25.51
N TYR A 244 12.55 17.98 26.06
CA TYR A 244 11.96 16.83 25.38
C TYR A 244 10.71 17.20 24.56
N GLY A 245 10.28 18.47 24.59
CA GLY A 245 9.10 18.95 23.85
C GLY A 245 7.79 18.79 24.63
N GLY A 246 7.87 18.54 25.93
CA GLY A 246 6.74 18.50 26.85
C GLY A 246 5.99 19.83 26.90
N GLN A 247 4.71 19.75 27.24
CA GLN A 247 3.84 20.90 27.39
C GLN A 247 3.47 21.08 28.86
N ALA A 248 3.30 22.34 29.28
CA ALA A 248 2.65 22.63 30.56
C ALA A 248 1.27 21.96 30.55
N GLY A 249 0.82 21.43 31.68
CA GLY A 249 -0.39 20.62 31.73
C GLY A 249 -0.68 20.16 33.15
N PRO A 250 -1.40 19.04 33.33
CA PRO A 250 -1.66 18.53 34.66
C PRO A 250 -0.37 18.19 35.41
N ALA A 251 -0.46 18.12 36.74
CA ALA A 251 0.62 17.57 37.55
C ALA A 251 0.79 16.07 37.22
N LEU A 252 1.96 15.71 36.70
CA LEU A 252 2.34 14.35 36.31
C LEU A 252 3.66 13.99 37.00
N ASP A 253 3.95 12.69 37.10
CA ASP A 253 5.11 12.21 37.83
C ASP A 253 6.40 12.48 37.05
N ARG A 254 7.49 12.83 37.76
CA ARG A 254 8.81 12.99 37.16
C ARG A 254 9.66 11.76 37.44
N THR A 255 9.84 10.89 36.44
CA THR A 255 10.55 9.61 36.60
C THR A 255 11.98 9.63 36.03
N GLY A 256 12.35 10.67 35.27
CA GLY A 256 13.59 10.69 34.50
C GLY A 256 13.51 9.94 33.17
N TRP A 257 12.36 9.35 32.84
CA TRP A 257 12.13 8.59 31.62
C TRP A 257 10.77 8.92 31.02
N PHE A 258 10.62 8.71 29.71
CA PHE A 258 9.28 8.70 29.14
C PHE A 258 8.44 7.59 29.75
N HIS A 259 7.22 7.91 30.17
CA HIS A 259 6.27 6.93 30.68
C HIS A 259 4.84 7.29 30.30
N ALA A 260 3.90 6.36 30.53
CA ALA A 260 2.48 6.60 30.34
C ALA A 260 1.79 6.77 31.69
N GLN A 261 0.99 7.82 31.85
CA GLN A 261 0.22 8.09 33.06
C GLN A 261 -1.21 8.48 32.71
N LYS A 262 -2.17 7.95 33.47
CA LYS A 262 -3.56 8.38 33.41
C LYS A 262 -3.80 9.45 34.46
N GLN A 263 -4.29 10.61 34.05
CA GLN A 263 -4.72 11.68 34.94
C GLN A 263 -6.19 11.99 34.66
N GLY A 264 -7.04 11.77 35.66
CA GLY A 264 -8.49 11.83 35.48
C GLY A 264 -8.98 10.80 34.45
N SER A 265 -9.70 11.27 33.43
CA SER A 265 -10.23 10.43 32.35
C SER A 265 -9.30 10.30 31.13
N ARG A 266 -8.12 10.95 31.15
CA ARG A 266 -7.20 11.02 30.00
C ARG A 266 -5.88 10.32 30.27
N TRP A 267 -5.42 9.59 29.27
CA TRP A 267 -4.05 9.08 29.19
C TRP A 267 -3.10 10.13 28.59
N TRP A 268 -1.89 10.14 29.10
CA TRP A 268 -0.79 10.99 28.66
C TRP A 268 0.45 10.13 28.46
N LEU A 269 1.25 10.49 27.45
CA LEU A 269 2.69 10.27 27.58
C LEU A 269 3.24 11.42 28.45
N VAL A 270 4.27 11.11 29.21
CA VAL A 270 4.90 12.06 30.12
C VAL A 270 6.39 12.09 29.81
N THR A 271 6.96 13.28 29.70
CA THR A 271 8.40 13.47 29.46
C THR A 271 9.21 13.06 30.70
N PRO A 272 10.53 12.85 30.55
CA PRO A 272 11.45 12.64 31.68
C PRO A 272 11.34 13.68 32.80
N ASP A 273 10.97 14.93 32.46
CA ASP A 273 10.83 16.04 33.41
C ASP A 273 9.43 16.17 34.02
N GLY A 274 8.48 15.29 33.67
CA GLY A 274 7.13 15.27 34.26
C GLY A 274 6.12 16.16 33.54
N HIS A 275 6.33 16.49 32.26
CA HIS A 275 5.39 17.30 31.48
C HIS A 275 4.55 16.44 30.54
N ALA A 276 3.34 16.91 30.25
CA ALA A 276 2.43 16.25 29.33
C ALA A 276 3.02 16.21 27.91
N PHE A 277 2.93 15.06 27.26
CA PHE A 277 3.47 14.82 25.92
C PHE A 277 2.43 14.15 25.04
N PHE A 278 2.21 14.73 23.85
CA PHE A 278 1.49 14.08 22.76
C PHE A 278 2.47 13.88 21.61
N SER A 279 2.74 12.63 21.24
CA SER A 279 3.80 12.31 20.28
C SER A 279 3.32 12.55 18.85
N LEU A 280 3.81 13.63 18.24
CA LEU A 280 3.62 13.99 16.84
C LEU A 280 4.87 13.57 16.07
N GLY A 281 4.81 12.40 15.45
CA GLY A 281 5.96 11.76 14.83
C GLY A 281 5.93 11.73 13.30
N VAL A 282 7.10 11.49 12.70
CA VAL A 282 7.25 11.15 11.28
C VAL A 282 8.10 9.90 11.18
N ASN A 283 7.58 8.86 10.54
CA ASN A 283 8.30 7.62 10.27
C ASN A 283 9.19 7.76 9.04
N ALA A 284 10.20 6.87 8.95
CA ALA A 284 11.12 6.75 7.83
C ALA A 284 11.77 8.08 7.42
N VAL A 285 12.24 8.86 8.41
CA VAL A 285 13.07 10.04 8.15
C VAL A 285 14.48 9.57 7.78
N ASN A 286 14.64 9.17 6.51
CA ASN A 286 15.85 8.59 5.96
C ASN A 286 16.28 9.27 4.67
N ALA A 287 17.59 9.21 4.41
CA ALA A 287 18.19 9.68 3.17
C ALA A 287 18.15 8.65 2.03
N ASP A 288 17.73 7.42 2.29
CA ASP A 288 17.82 6.30 1.34
C ASP A 288 16.47 5.71 0.89
N GLY A 289 15.37 6.42 1.16
CA GLY A 289 14.03 6.06 0.69
C GLY A 289 13.87 6.15 -0.83
N GLY A 290 14.84 6.72 -1.55
CA GLY A 290 14.81 6.93 -2.99
C GLY A 290 15.26 5.74 -3.85
N ARG A 291 15.57 4.59 -3.24
CA ARG A 291 16.08 3.41 -3.94
C ARG A 291 15.01 2.71 -4.77
N SER A 292 15.32 2.50 -6.04
CA SER A 292 14.48 1.75 -6.98
C SER A 292 15.34 0.87 -7.88
N TYR A 293 14.89 -0.36 -8.16
CA TYR A 293 15.60 -1.25 -9.09
C TYR A 293 15.65 -0.62 -10.48
N VAL A 294 16.74 -0.80 -11.21
CA VAL A 294 16.92 -0.26 -12.57
C VAL A 294 17.31 -1.35 -13.57
N GLU A 295 17.92 -2.45 -13.11
CA GLU A 295 18.35 -3.57 -13.94
C GLU A 295 17.17 -4.21 -14.68
N GLY A 296 17.28 -4.32 -16.01
CA GLY A 296 16.26 -4.90 -16.87
C GLY A 296 15.10 -3.96 -17.21
N ARG A 297 15.08 -2.76 -16.63
CA ARG A 297 14.06 -1.73 -16.90
C ARG A 297 14.67 -0.35 -17.13
N GLU A 298 15.91 -0.30 -17.63
CA GLU A 298 16.63 0.93 -17.96
C GLU A 298 15.83 1.81 -18.94
N PHE A 299 15.03 1.21 -19.82
CA PHE A 299 14.17 1.93 -20.76
C PHE A 299 13.13 2.85 -20.09
N MET A 300 12.79 2.61 -18.82
CA MET A 300 11.86 3.48 -18.07
C MET A 300 12.49 4.82 -17.70
N PHE A 301 13.82 4.94 -17.73
CA PHE A 301 14.55 6.11 -17.27
C PHE A 301 15.09 6.89 -18.47
N ALA A 302 14.66 8.14 -18.63
CA ALA A 302 15.14 9.02 -19.70
C ALA A 302 16.66 9.25 -19.61
N SER A 303 17.20 9.26 -18.39
CA SER A 303 18.64 9.17 -18.15
C SER A 303 18.92 8.71 -16.72
N LEU A 304 19.98 7.92 -16.56
CA LEU A 304 20.55 7.56 -15.27
C LEU A 304 21.99 8.12 -15.20
N PRO A 305 22.43 8.66 -14.05
CA PRO A 305 23.84 9.02 -13.87
C PRO A 305 24.75 7.81 -14.10
N PRO A 306 25.96 7.98 -14.64
CA PRO A 306 26.82 6.84 -14.89
C PRO A 306 27.27 6.19 -13.56
N ASP A 307 27.36 4.87 -13.53
CA ASP A 307 27.80 4.09 -12.35
C ASP A 307 29.33 4.16 -12.17
N ARG A 308 29.82 5.38 -11.88
CA ARG A 308 31.24 5.72 -11.67
C ARG A 308 31.38 7.11 -11.04
N GLY A 309 32.57 7.40 -10.50
CA GLY A 309 32.86 8.69 -9.88
C GLY A 309 31.95 8.96 -8.69
N ALA A 310 31.52 10.22 -8.50
CA ALA A 310 30.66 10.62 -7.38
C ALA A 310 29.30 9.91 -7.37
N TRP A 311 28.81 9.42 -8.53
CA TRP A 311 27.49 8.79 -8.63
C TRP A 311 27.48 7.31 -8.23
N ALA A 312 28.63 6.64 -8.20
CA ALA A 312 28.74 5.23 -7.83
C ALA A 312 28.20 4.95 -6.40
N ALA A 313 28.29 5.94 -5.51
CA ALA A 313 27.78 5.83 -4.14
C ALA A 313 26.25 5.71 -4.03
N PHE A 314 25.51 6.04 -5.09
CA PHE A 314 24.04 5.96 -5.13
C PHE A 314 23.53 4.74 -5.89
N TYR A 315 24.44 3.88 -6.35
CA TYR A 315 24.11 2.57 -6.91
C TYR A 315 24.34 1.47 -5.87
N GLY A 316 23.59 0.39 -6.00
CA GLY A 316 23.88 -0.84 -5.27
C GLY A 316 23.16 -2.03 -5.86
N ARG A 317 23.26 -3.17 -5.19
CA ARG A 317 22.59 -4.42 -5.58
C ARG A 317 21.89 -5.02 -4.37
N SER A 318 20.70 -5.57 -4.56
CA SER A 318 19.95 -6.28 -3.52
C SER A 318 19.03 -7.33 -4.13
N ASP A 319 18.42 -8.13 -3.26
CA ASP A 319 17.40 -9.11 -3.63
C ASP A 319 16.22 -9.04 -2.66
N SER A 320 15.10 -8.52 -3.17
CA SER A 320 13.84 -8.38 -2.43
C SER A 320 12.86 -9.50 -2.74
N ARG A 321 13.27 -10.57 -3.43
CA ARG A 321 12.39 -11.71 -3.65
C ARG A 321 12.08 -12.35 -2.31
N ARG A 322 10.79 -12.39 -1.96
CA ARG A 322 10.28 -13.09 -0.77
C ARG A 322 9.15 -14.03 -1.19
N PRO A 323 9.49 -15.26 -1.65
CA PRO A 323 8.48 -16.25 -1.99
C PRO A 323 7.61 -16.55 -0.76
N GLY A 324 6.29 -16.39 -0.89
CA GLY A 324 5.34 -16.63 0.20
C GLY A 324 4.85 -15.38 0.92
N GLU A 325 5.44 -14.20 0.68
CA GLU A 325 4.90 -12.93 1.16
C GLU A 325 3.94 -12.31 0.14
N GLY A 326 2.74 -11.93 0.57
CA GLY A 326 1.76 -11.27 -0.30
C GLY A 326 2.25 -9.94 -0.89
N ALA A 327 3.07 -9.21 -0.13
CA ALA A 327 3.70 -7.96 -0.56
C ALA A 327 4.60 -8.14 -1.79
N SER A 328 5.22 -9.31 -1.96
CA SER A 328 6.08 -9.62 -3.11
C SER A 328 5.34 -10.21 -4.31
N GLN A 329 4.06 -10.58 -4.17
CA GLN A 329 3.35 -11.40 -5.16
C GLN A 329 3.18 -10.71 -6.52
N GLY A 330 3.76 -11.29 -7.57
CA GLY A 330 3.63 -10.75 -8.93
C GLY A 330 4.45 -9.48 -9.20
N ILE A 331 5.27 -9.04 -8.24
CA ILE A 331 6.26 -7.97 -8.46
C ILE A 331 7.43 -8.56 -9.25
N ALA A 332 7.70 -8.00 -10.44
CA ALA A 332 8.91 -8.25 -11.20
C ALA A 332 10.00 -7.20 -10.88
N TYR A 333 11.21 -7.37 -11.43
CA TYR A 333 12.34 -6.44 -11.24
C TYR A 333 12.65 -6.12 -9.76
N ASN A 334 12.46 -7.08 -8.86
CA ASN A 334 12.65 -6.95 -7.41
C ASN A 334 14.02 -7.44 -6.92
N HIS A 335 15.01 -7.48 -7.80
CA HIS A 335 16.39 -7.85 -7.47
C HIS A 335 17.35 -7.30 -8.55
N GLY A 336 18.64 -7.27 -8.22
CA GLY A 336 19.67 -6.75 -9.10
C GLY A 336 20.07 -5.32 -8.75
N ARG A 337 20.55 -4.58 -9.75
CA ARG A 337 21.04 -3.21 -9.56
C ARG A 337 19.89 -2.23 -9.30
N TRP A 338 20.07 -1.36 -8.33
CA TRP A 338 19.19 -0.23 -8.02
C TRP A 338 19.96 1.09 -8.02
N PHE A 339 19.21 2.20 -8.13
CA PHE A 339 19.70 3.56 -8.00
C PHE A 339 18.87 4.33 -6.97
N ASP A 340 19.52 5.17 -6.16
CA ASP A 340 18.90 6.00 -5.13
C ASP A 340 18.72 7.44 -5.60
N PHE A 341 17.51 7.77 -6.07
CA PHE A 341 17.22 9.11 -6.59
C PHE A 341 17.21 10.18 -5.50
N TYR A 342 16.74 9.86 -4.30
CA TYR A 342 16.64 10.81 -3.21
C TYR A 342 18.03 11.20 -2.71
N ALA A 343 18.87 10.21 -2.36
CA ALA A 343 20.25 10.47 -1.94
C ALA A 343 21.06 11.20 -3.03
N ALA A 344 20.89 10.83 -4.30
CA ALA A 344 21.54 11.53 -5.41
C ALA A 344 21.08 12.99 -5.53
N ASN A 345 19.80 13.28 -5.27
CA ASN A 345 19.29 14.65 -5.23
C ASN A 345 19.84 15.44 -4.05
N LEU A 346 19.96 14.85 -2.86
CA LEU A 346 20.63 15.47 -1.72
C LEU A 346 22.07 15.85 -2.05
N HIS A 347 22.81 14.97 -2.72
CA HIS A 347 24.16 15.28 -3.21
C HIS A 347 24.18 16.41 -4.25
N ARG A 348 23.19 16.51 -5.15
CA ARG A 348 23.07 17.64 -6.10
C ARG A 348 22.84 18.98 -5.39
N ILE A 349 22.16 18.95 -4.24
CA ILE A 349 21.84 20.14 -3.46
C ILE A 349 23.08 20.60 -2.69
N ASP A 350 23.70 19.70 -1.94
CA ASP A 350 24.63 20.04 -0.86
C ASP A 350 26.09 19.57 -1.11
N GLY A 351 26.36 18.87 -2.21
CA GLY A 351 27.71 18.38 -2.53
C GLY A 351 28.15 17.21 -1.64
N SER A 352 29.43 17.12 -1.31
CA SER A 352 30.00 15.98 -0.57
C SER A 352 29.47 15.81 0.85
N ASP A 353 29.05 16.90 1.51
CA ASP A 353 28.59 16.91 2.91
C ASP A 353 27.08 16.71 3.05
N TRP A 354 26.42 16.27 1.96
CA TRP A 354 24.98 16.24 1.83
C TRP A 354 24.26 15.52 2.97
N LEU A 355 24.81 14.43 3.50
CA LEU A 355 24.15 13.65 4.54
C LEU A 355 24.08 14.42 5.87
N ALA A 356 25.16 15.10 6.24
CA ALA A 356 25.20 15.91 7.45
C ALA A 356 24.29 17.14 7.33
N VAL A 357 24.31 17.81 6.17
CA VAL A 357 23.44 18.97 5.89
C VAL A 357 21.97 18.56 5.87
N TRP A 358 21.63 17.43 5.22
CA TRP A 358 20.28 16.89 5.19
C TRP A 358 19.79 16.52 6.60
N ARG A 359 20.60 15.84 7.43
CA ARG A 359 20.21 15.50 8.82
C ARG A 359 19.83 16.74 9.62
N LYS A 360 20.65 17.80 9.53
CA LYS A 360 20.34 19.09 10.15
C LYS A 360 19.05 19.68 9.58
N ARG A 361 18.92 19.74 8.25
CA ARG A 361 17.74 20.28 7.54
C ARG A 361 16.47 19.52 7.88
N ALA A 362 16.51 18.20 8.01
CA ALA A 362 15.38 17.36 8.39
C ALA A 362 14.92 17.68 9.82
N LEU A 363 15.84 17.75 10.79
CA LEU A 363 15.50 18.15 12.17
C LEU A 363 14.92 19.57 12.23
N ASP A 364 15.53 20.52 11.52
CA ASP A 364 15.06 21.90 11.44
C ASP A 364 13.62 21.95 10.88
N ARG A 365 13.35 21.21 9.79
CA ARG A 365 12.01 21.12 9.19
C ARG A 365 11.00 20.48 10.12
N LEU A 366 11.31 19.33 10.72
CA LEU A 366 10.38 18.63 11.62
C LEU A 366 9.96 19.52 12.78
N GLN A 367 10.92 20.17 13.45
CA GLN A 367 10.64 21.10 14.54
C GLN A 367 9.82 22.31 14.05
N ALA A 368 10.20 22.89 12.90
CA ALA A 368 9.50 24.03 12.34
C ALA A 368 8.07 23.67 11.90
N TRP A 369 7.81 22.46 11.41
CA TRP A 369 6.48 21.93 11.08
C TRP A 369 5.72 21.40 12.31
N GLY A 370 6.30 21.54 13.49
CA GLY A 370 5.64 21.26 14.75
C GLY A 370 5.58 19.80 15.15
N PHE A 371 6.32 18.92 14.46
CA PHE A 371 6.59 17.59 14.96
C PHE A 371 7.52 17.65 16.18
N ASN A 372 7.33 16.73 17.11
CA ASN A 372 8.10 16.63 18.34
C ASN A 372 8.63 15.21 18.59
N THR A 373 8.57 14.32 17.59
CA THR A 373 9.09 12.95 17.71
C THR A 373 9.67 12.49 16.37
N ILE A 374 10.81 11.83 16.40
CA ILE A 374 11.35 11.06 15.29
C ILE A 374 10.71 9.66 15.35
N GLY A 375 9.89 9.35 14.37
CA GLY A 375 9.14 8.10 14.30
C GLY A 375 10.02 6.92 13.87
N ASN A 376 9.37 5.77 13.72
CA ASN A 376 10.03 4.50 13.47
C ASN A 376 10.84 4.51 12.17
N TRP A 377 11.84 3.63 12.09
CA TRP A 377 12.73 3.44 10.92
C TRP A 377 13.45 4.70 10.44
N SER A 378 13.72 5.67 11.30
CA SER A 378 14.45 6.89 10.94
C SER A 378 15.97 6.75 11.14
N ASP A 379 16.76 7.64 10.51
CA ASP A 379 18.22 7.67 10.65
C ASP A 379 18.59 7.84 12.13
N VAL A 380 19.34 6.88 12.67
CA VAL A 380 19.72 6.83 14.10
C VAL A 380 20.48 8.06 14.57
N THR A 381 21.16 8.76 13.66
CA THR A 381 21.90 10.00 13.97
C THR A 381 20.97 11.16 14.31
N LEU A 382 19.72 11.13 13.82
CA LEU A 382 18.73 12.15 14.15
C LEU A 382 18.32 12.07 15.62
N GLY A 383 18.17 10.85 16.16
CA GLY A 383 17.89 10.63 17.58
C GLY A 383 19.08 11.01 18.46
N ALA A 384 20.29 10.61 18.06
CA ALA A 384 21.54 10.96 18.76
C ALA A 384 21.85 12.47 18.79
N ALA A 385 21.17 13.28 17.97
CA ALA A 385 21.31 14.73 18.02
C ALA A 385 20.61 15.37 19.24
N HIS A 386 19.76 14.62 19.97
CA HIS A 386 19.09 15.08 21.19
C HIS A 386 18.37 16.42 21.01
N ARG A 387 17.66 16.54 19.88
CA ARG A 387 16.81 17.70 19.53
C ARG A 387 15.33 17.36 19.54
N LEU A 388 15.01 16.09 19.33
CA LEU A 388 13.67 15.52 19.32
C LEU A 388 13.74 14.13 19.95
N PRO A 389 12.79 13.75 20.80
CA PRO A 389 12.61 12.37 21.21
C PRO A 389 12.46 11.44 20.02
N TYR A 390 12.87 10.18 20.15
CA TYR A 390 12.86 9.23 19.04
C TYR A 390 12.33 7.86 19.46
N THR A 391 11.97 7.05 18.47
CA THR A 391 11.56 5.64 18.67
C THR A 391 12.53 4.71 17.97
N ARG A 392 12.58 3.44 18.39
CA ARG A 392 13.34 2.39 17.70
C ARG A 392 12.43 1.19 17.39
N SER A 393 12.81 0.42 16.37
CA SER A 393 12.20 -0.88 16.07
C SER A 393 13.07 -2.02 16.57
N ILE A 394 12.42 -3.01 17.16
CA ILE A 394 12.93 -4.37 17.37
C ILE A 394 12.35 -5.20 16.24
N ASN A 395 13.15 -5.48 15.22
CA ASN A 395 12.75 -6.36 14.12
C ASN A 395 13.21 -7.79 14.44
N ILE A 396 12.27 -8.66 14.78
CA ILE A 396 12.55 -10.04 15.18
C ILE A 396 12.61 -10.86 13.91
N ALA A 397 13.82 -11.35 13.61
CA ALA A 397 14.07 -12.23 12.47
C ALA A 397 14.96 -13.39 12.91
N GLY A 398 14.68 -14.57 12.38
CA GLY A 398 15.43 -15.78 12.70
C GLY A 398 14.86 -17.03 12.03
N ASP A 399 15.54 -18.14 12.22
CA ASP A 399 15.07 -19.47 11.79
C ASP A 399 14.23 -20.09 12.90
N TYR A 400 12.98 -19.65 13.00
CA TYR A 400 11.95 -20.21 13.87
C TYR A 400 10.74 -20.67 13.05
N ALA A 401 9.95 -21.59 13.61
CA ALA A 401 8.70 -22.00 12.99
C ALA A 401 7.74 -20.81 12.81
N SER A 402 6.83 -20.90 11.84
CA SER A 402 5.83 -19.86 11.58
C SER A 402 4.46 -20.46 11.25
N VAL A 403 3.40 -19.68 11.42
CA VAL A 403 2.02 -20.09 11.24
C VAL A 403 1.36 -19.19 10.19
N ALA A 404 0.69 -19.79 9.22
CA ALA A 404 -0.10 -19.03 8.24
C ALA A 404 -1.36 -18.48 8.92
N SER A 405 -1.74 -17.24 8.63
CA SER A 405 -3.01 -16.68 9.10
C SER A 405 -4.07 -16.60 8.01
N GLY A 406 -3.68 -16.80 6.74
CA GLY A 406 -4.52 -16.54 5.58
C GLY A 406 -4.48 -15.08 5.11
N TYR A 407 -3.67 -14.22 5.74
CA TYR A 407 -3.27 -12.89 5.24
C TYR A 407 -1.79 -12.66 5.52
N ASP A 408 -0.93 -13.51 4.97
CA ASP A 408 0.53 -13.48 5.22
C ASP A 408 1.21 -12.40 4.34
N TYR A 409 0.75 -11.15 4.41
CA TYR A 409 1.18 -10.06 3.52
C TYR A 409 2.67 -9.75 3.66
N TRP A 410 3.15 -9.51 4.88
CA TRP A 410 4.57 -9.35 5.23
C TRP A 410 5.25 -10.67 5.61
N GLY A 411 4.54 -11.77 5.44
CA GLY A 411 4.98 -13.11 5.83
C GLY A 411 4.08 -13.74 6.87
N ARG A 412 4.39 -15.00 7.19
CA ARG A 412 3.68 -15.82 8.17
C ARG A 412 3.98 -15.35 9.59
N MET A 413 3.05 -15.58 10.51
CA MET A 413 3.21 -15.25 11.92
C MET A 413 4.37 -16.04 12.57
N PRO A 414 5.31 -15.40 13.28
CA PRO A 414 6.31 -16.09 14.09
C PRO A 414 5.66 -17.02 15.11
N ASP A 415 6.07 -18.29 15.20
CA ASP A 415 5.55 -19.25 16.19
C ASP A 415 6.19 -18.98 17.56
N PRO A 416 5.45 -18.37 18.53
CA PRO A 416 6.05 -17.96 19.80
C PRO A 416 6.28 -19.13 20.76
N PHE A 417 5.85 -20.34 20.39
CA PHE A 417 6.10 -21.57 21.15
C PHE A 417 7.37 -22.29 20.69
N ASP A 418 8.01 -21.83 19.61
CA ASP A 418 9.34 -22.27 19.21
C ASP A 418 10.40 -21.58 20.11
N PRO A 419 11.23 -22.31 20.87
CA PRO A 419 12.29 -21.69 21.68
C PRO A 419 13.28 -20.87 20.84
N ARG A 420 13.39 -21.13 19.53
CA ARG A 420 14.21 -20.32 18.61
C ARG A 420 13.64 -18.92 18.41
N PHE A 421 12.33 -18.73 18.51
CA PHE A 421 11.71 -17.40 18.50
C PHE A 421 12.15 -16.58 19.71
N ALA A 422 12.15 -17.18 20.91
CA ALA A 422 12.64 -16.50 22.11
C ALA A 422 14.12 -16.09 22.00
N ALA A 423 14.97 -16.96 21.44
CA ALA A 423 16.38 -16.64 21.19
C ALA A 423 16.55 -15.51 20.15
N ALA A 424 15.76 -15.53 19.08
CA ALA A 424 15.75 -14.45 18.07
C ALA A 424 15.27 -13.13 18.66
N THR A 425 14.29 -13.17 19.56
CA THR A 425 13.76 -12.00 20.27
C THR A 425 14.84 -11.39 21.17
N GLU A 426 15.55 -12.21 21.95
CA GLU A 426 16.68 -11.76 22.77
C GLU A 426 17.76 -11.06 21.94
N ALA A 427 18.15 -11.67 20.82
CA ALA A 427 19.16 -11.08 19.93
C ALA A 427 18.68 -9.76 19.31
N ALA A 428 17.41 -9.68 18.90
CA ALA A 428 16.83 -8.47 18.32
C ALA A 428 16.75 -7.33 19.34
N VAL A 429 16.32 -7.62 20.57
CA VAL A 429 16.26 -6.63 21.66
C VAL A 429 17.65 -6.16 22.05
N ALA A 430 18.60 -7.08 22.27
CA ALA A 430 19.97 -6.73 22.60
C ALA A 430 20.59 -5.81 21.55
N LYS A 431 20.34 -6.07 20.26
CA LYS A 431 20.78 -5.21 19.15
C LYS A 431 20.09 -3.84 19.16
N ALA A 432 18.79 -3.81 19.46
CA ALA A 432 18.00 -2.58 19.47
C ALA A 432 18.33 -1.67 20.67
N SER A 433 18.81 -2.21 21.80
CA SER A 433 19.14 -1.42 22.99
C SER A 433 20.59 -0.95 23.06
N VAL A 434 21.47 -1.42 22.15
CA VAL A 434 22.89 -1.01 22.13
C VAL A 434 23.00 0.52 22.09
N GLY A 435 23.68 1.07 23.11
CA GLY A 435 24.04 2.47 23.23
C GLY A 435 22.88 3.42 23.57
N VAL A 436 21.69 2.90 23.86
CA VAL A 436 20.49 3.75 24.09
C VAL A 436 19.68 3.36 25.32
N ALA A 437 20.02 2.27 26.01
CA ALA A 437 19.26 1.79 27.17
C ALA A 437 19.15 2.83 28.30
N ASP A 438 20.12 3.74 28.39
CA ASP A 438 20.15 4.83 29.37
C ASP A 438 19.93 6.23 28.73
N ASP A 439 19.43 6.30 27.49
CA ASP A 439 19.20 7.57 26.79
C ASP A 439 17.78 8.11 27.05
N PRO A 440 17.58 9.16 27.88
CA PRO A 440 16.25 9.65 28.22
C PRO A 440 15.48 10.27 27.04
N TRP A 441 16.12 10.47 25.88
CA TRP A 441 15.47 10.92 24.65
C TRP A 441 14.76 9.79 23.90
N LEU A 442 15.05 8.54 24.21
CA LEU A 442 14.34 7.41 23.63
C LEU A 442 12.93 7.36 24.24
N LEU A 443 11.91 7.48 23.39
CA LEU A 443 10.52 7.33 23.81
C LEU A 443 10.22 5.86 24.14
N GLY A 444 10.68 4.94 23.28
CA GLY A 444 10.43 3.52 23.43
C GLY A 444 10.67 2.70 22.17
N TYR A 445 10.35 1.42 22.27
CA TYR A 445 10.53 0.43 21.22
C TYR A 445 9.19 -0.07 20.67
N PHE A 446 9.07 -0.11 19.35
CA PHE A 446 8.10 -0.97 18.67
C PHE A 446 8.69 -2.37 18.48
N ALA A 447 7.87 -3.42 18.57
CA ALA A 447 8.29 -4.78 18.25
C ALA A 447 7.58 -5.28 16.99
N ASP A 448 8.36 -5.57 15.96
CA ASP A 448 7.89 -5.84 14.60
C ASP A 448 6.94 -4.76 14.07
N ASN A 449 6.23 -5.08 12.99
CA ASN A 449 5.25 -4.21 12.35
C ASN A 449 4.25 -5.05 11.55
N GLU A 450 2.95 -4.77 11.70
CA GLU A 450 1.88 -5.34 10.87
C GLU A 450 1.92 -6.88 10.73
N LEU A 451 2.29 -7.57 11.81
CA LEU A 451 2.19 -9.03 11.87
C LEU A 451 0.74 -9.46 11.56
N ALA A 452 0.60 -10.58 10.86
CA ALA A 452 -0.65 -11.08 10.31
C ALA A 452 -1.58 -11.73 11.37
N TRP A 453 -2.01 -10.95 12.38
CA TRP A 453 -2.80 -11.43 13.51
C TRP A 453 -4.21 -11.95 13.13
N ALA A 454 -4.73 -11.57 11.95
CA ALA A 454 -5.94 -12.13 11.38
C ALA A 454 -5.77 -12.33 9.86
N GLY A 455 -6.62 -13.18 9.28
CA GLY A 455 -6.71 -13.47 7.86
C GLY A 455 -7.70 -12.58 7.10
N GLU A 456 -7.94 -12.89 5.83
CA GLU A 456 -8.88 -12.15 4.97
C GLU A 456 -10.36 -12.51 5.20
N GLY A 457 -11.25 -11.56 4.89
CA GLY A 457 -12.69 -11.77 4.79
C GLY A 457 -13.42 -11.93 6.13
N PRO A 458 -14.74 -12.23 6.10
CA PRO A 458 -15.59 -12.24 7.30
C PRO A 458 -15.15 -13.24 8.39
N GLN A 459 -14.51 -14.34 8.01
CA GLN A 459 -13.98 -15.36 8.92
C GLN A 459 -12.50 -15.15 9.25
N GLY A 460 -11.87 -14.09 8.72
CA GLY A 460 -10.45 -13.80 8.86
C GLY A 460 -9.98 -13.72 10.30
N ARG A 461 -10.84 -13.31 11.25
CA ARG A 461 -10.55 -13.34 12.69
C ARG A 461 -9.99 -14.68 13.17
N TRP A 462 -10.46 -15.79 12.63
CA TRP A 462 -10.07 -17.14 13.04
C TRP A 462 -8.90 -17.70 12.25
N GLY A 463 -8.40 -16.96 11.26
CA GLY A 463 -7.39 -17.41 10.31
C GLY A 463 -6.13 -17.98 10.96
N LEU A 464 -5.60 -17.32 11.99
CA LEU A 464 -4.42 -17.80 12.72
C LEU A 464 -4.69 -19.09 13.52
N ALA A 465 -5.89 -19.27 14.08
CA ALA A 465 -6.27 -20.51 14.76
C ALA A 465 -6.43 -21.67 13.78
N LEU A 466 -7.11 -21.41 12.66
CA LEU A 466 -7.29 -22.37 11.56
C LEU A 466 -5.94 -22.77 10.96
N GLY A 467 -5.08 -21.80 10.66
CA GLY A 467 -3.75 -22.04 10.12
C GLY A 467 -2.81 -22.74 11.10
N THR A 468 -2.97 -22.52 12.42
CA THR A 468 -2.27 -23.32 13.44
C THR A 468 -2.63 -24.80 13.34
N LEU A 469 -3.94 -25.12 13.28
CA LEU A 469 -4.40 -26.51 13.19
C LEU A 469 -4.07 -27.15 11.83
N ALA A 470 -4.06 -26.36 10.76
CA ALA A 470 -3.65 -26.82 9.44
C ALA A 470 -2.13 -27.05 9.31
N GLY A 471 -1.31 -26.53 10.23
CA GLY A 471 0.14 -26.73 10.24
C GLY A 471 0.56 -28.19 10.29
N ASP A 472 1.85 -28.47 10.09
CA ASP A 472 2.38 -29.83 10.22
C ASP A 472 2.40 -30.32 11.68
N ALA A 473 2.50 -31.64 11.88
CA ALA A 473 2.48 -32.26 13.21
C ALA A 473 3.64 -31.82 14.14
N HIS A 474 4.74 -31.30 13.58
CA HIS A 474 5.90 -30.84 14.32
C HIS A 474 5.83 -29.34 14.69
N SER A 475 4.83 -28.61 14.21
CA SER A 475 4.61 -27.21 14.59
C SER A 475 4.47 -27.07 16.12
N PRO A 476 5.32 -26.26 16.78
CA PRO A 476 5.21 -25.96 18.21
C PRO A 476 3.83 -25.41 18.59
N SER A 477 3.32 -24.43 17.84
CA SER A 477 1.99 -23.88 18.02
C SER A 477 0.89 -24.93 17.89
N LYS A 478 0.95 -25.81 16.88
CA LYS A 478 -0.06 -26.87 16.73
C LYS A 478 -0.09 -27.82 17.91
N ARG A 479 1.08 -28.28 18.38
CA ARG A 479 1.17 -29.13 19.56
C ARG A 479 0.64 -28.45 20.81
N ALA A 480 0.95 -27.17 20.99
CA ALA A 480 0.45 -26.37 22.10
C ALA A 480 -1.08 -26.19 22.05
N PHE A 481 -1.66 -26.00 20.85
CA PHE A 481 -3.09 -25.89 20.68
C PHE A 481 -3.80 -27.23 20.98
N ILE A 482 -3.31 -28.34 20.43
CA ILE A 482 -3.87 -29.67 20.73
C ILE A 482 -3.76 -29.98 22.23
N ALA A 483 -2.65 -29.60 22.89
CA ALA A 483 -2.50 -29.77 24.34
C ALA A 483 -3.54 -28.95 25.13
N MET A 484 -3.83 -27.72 24.70
CA MET A 484 -4.90 -26.89 25.29
C MET A 484 -6.26 -27.58 25.18
N LEU A 485 -6.60 -28.11 24.00
CA LEU A 485 -7.87 -28.81 23.78
C LEU A 485 -7.95 -30.11 24.59
N ARG A 486 -6.86 -30.86 24.70
CA ARG A 486 -6.78 -32.07 25.54
C ARG A 486 -7.03 -31.76 27.01
N GLN A 487 -6.45 -30.66 27.50
CA GLN A 487 -6.66 -30.22 28.88
C GLN A 487 -8.11 -29.81 29.13
N GLN A 488 -8.76 -29.15 28.17
CA GLN A 488 -10.13 -28.65 28.31
C GLN A 488 -11.19 -29.76 28.20
N TYR A 489 -11.01 -30.73 27.31
CA TYR A 489 -12.04 -31.72 26.99
C TYR A 489 -11.78 -33.14 27.50
N ALA A 490 -10.54 -33.44 27.92
CA ALA A 490 -10.04 -34.75 28.35
C ALA A 490 -10.11 -35.88 27.28
N THR A 491 -11.22 -36.02 26.55
CA THR A 491 -11.44 -37.06 25.53
C THR A 491 -11.71 -36.45 24.15
N PRO A 492 -11.31 -37.13 23.05
CA PRO A 492 -11.56 -36.64 21.70
C PRO A 492 -13.06 -36.60 21.38
N HIS A 493 -13.86 -37.49 21.96
CA HIS A 493 -15.32 -37.50 21.81
C HIS A 493 -15.95 -36.23 22.40
N ALA A 494 -15.53 -35.79 23.60
CA ALA A 494 -16.06 -34.57 24.19
C ALA A 494 -15.77 -33.32 23.35
N LEU A 495 -14.57 -33.25 22.75
CA LEU A 495 -14.26 -32.20 21.77
C LEU A 495 -15.13 -32.35 20.51
N GLY A 496 -15.27 -33.57 19.99
CA GLY A 496 -16.09 -33.87 18.82
C GLY A 496 -17.53 -33.37 18.96
N GLU A 497 -18.17 -33.69 20.09
CA GLU A 497 -19.52 -33.19 20.42
C GLU A 497 -19.58 -31.66 20.52
N ALA A 498 -18.59 -31.05 21.20
CA ALA A 498 -18.56 -29.60 21.37
C ALA A 498 -18.40 -28.85 20.05
N TRP A 499 -17.63 -29.42 19.11
CA TRP A 499 -17.32 -28.82 17.82
C TRP A 499 -18.25 -29.28 16.68
N GLY A 500 -19.10 -30.29 16.91
CA GLY A 500 -19.94 -30.87 15.86
C GLY A 500 -19.15 -31.66 14.83
N ILE A 501 -18.06 -32.31 15.23
CA ILE A 501 -17.18 -33.08 14.36
C ILE A 501 -17.04 -34.53 14.84
N ALA A 502 -16.85 -35.45 13.90
CA ALA A 502 -16.52 -36.83 14.24
C ALA A 502 -15.02 -36.95 14.60
N LEU A 503 -14.69 -36.90 15.89
CA LEU A 503 -13.31 -37.02 16.38
C LEU A 503 -13.12 -38.28 17.24
N ARG A 504 -12.44 -39.29 16.67
CA ARG A 504 -12.21 -40.59 17.33
C ARG A 504 -10.86 -40.69 18.06
N SER A 505 -9.87 -39.90 17.65
CA SER A 505 -8.54 -39.85 18.27
C SER A 505 -8.00 -38.43 18.21
N TRP A 506 -7.19 -38.05 19.19
CA TRP A 506 -6.41 -36.81 19.18
C TRP A 506 -5.42 -36.76 18.02
N ASP A 507 -4.95 -37.90 17.53
CA ASP A 507 -4.01 -37.98 16.40
C ASP A 507 -4.61 -37.44 15.10
N ALA A 508 -5.94 -37.46 14.96
CA ALA A 508 -6.60 -36.88 13.80
C ALA A 508 -6.33 -35.37 13.67
N LEU A 509 -6.17 -34.66 14.79
CA LEU A 509 -5.82 -33.24 14.78
C LEU A 509 -4.36 -33.01 14.37
N GLN A 510 -3.48 -34.01 14.47
CA GLN A 510 -2.07 -33.86 14.12
C GLN A 510 -1.83 -33.82 12.60
N ALA A 511 -2.77 -34.33 11.80
CA ALA A 511 -2.66 -34.40 10.34
C ALA A 511 -2.27 -33.04 9.73
N THR A 512 -1.20 -33.01 8.93
CA THR A 512 -0.81 -31.82 8.16
C THR A 512 -1.95 -31.42 7.23
N GLY A 513 -2.32 -30.15 7.21
CA GLY A 513 -3.47 -29.65 6.45
C GLY A 513 -4.82 -30.00 7.06
N TYR A 514 -4.90 -30.31 8.36
CA TYR A 514 -6.17 -30.57 9.03
C TYR A 514 -7.15 -29.40 8.82
N ALA A 515 -8.26 -29.69 8.13
CA ALA A 515 -9.30 -28.73 7.82
C ALA A 515 -10.24 -28.57 9.02
N ALA A 516 -9.84 -27.74 9.97
CA ALA A 516 -10.67 -27.43 11.13
C ALA A 516 -11.97 -26.71 10.71
N PRO A 517 -13.12 -26.99 11.34
CA PRO A 517 -14.38 -26.35 10.97
C PRO A 517 -14.36 -24.85 11.28
N ALA A 518 -15.07 -24.08 10.46
CA ALA A 518 -15.31 -22.67 10.74
C ALA A 518 -16.31 -22.50 11.90
N PRO A 519 -16.17 -21.47 12.75
CA PRO A 519 -17.13 -21.23 13.81
C PRO A 519 -18.54 -21.00 13.28
N ASN A 520 -19.53 -21.55 13.99
CA ASN A 520 -20.94 -21.47 13.65
C ASN A 520 -21.80 -21.46 14.93
N GLU A 521 -23.05 -21.01 14.80
CA GLU A 521 -23.97 -20.84 15.94
C GLU A 521 -24.38 -22.16 16.59
N ALA A 522 -24.40 -23.27 15.85
CA ALA A 522 -24.77 -24.59 16.40
C ALA A 522 -23.71 -25.14 17.36
N HIS A 523 -22.45 -24.73 17.19
CA HIS A 523 -21.32 -25.20 17.98
C HIS A 523 -20.50 -24.02 18.52
N PRO A 524 -21.05 -23.22 19.47
CA PRO A 524 -20.41 -21.99 19.95
C PRO A 524 -19.09 -22.23 20.69
N ALA A 525 -18.83 -23.47 21.13
CA ALA A 525 -17.56 -23.86 21.70
C ALA A 525 -16.38 -23.64 20.74
N LEU A 526 -16.58 -23.82 19.42
CA LEU A 526 -15.54 -23.57 18.41
C LEU A 526 -14.98 -22.15 18.50
N ALA A 527 -15.87 -21.14 18.44
CA ALA A 527 -15.48 -19.74 18.50
C ALA A 527 -14.76 -19.42 19.81
N ARG A 528 -15.25 -19.95 20.93
CA ARG A 528 -14.66 -19.74 22.25
C ARG A 528 -13.26 -20.35 22.34
N ASP A 529 -13.08 -21.58 21.87
CA ASP A 529 -11.80 -22.28 21.95
C ASP A 529 -10.77 -21.65 20.99
N TYR A 530 -11.20 -21.20 19.81
CA TYR A 530 -10.36 -20.42 18.90
C TYR A 530 -9.96 -19.09 19.54
N GLY A 531 -10.89 -18.38 20.19
CA GLY A 531 -10.58 -17.16 20.95
C GLY A 531 -9.55 -17.41 22.06
N HIS A 532 -9.71 -18.49 22.85
CA HIS A 532 -8.73 -18.86 23.86
C HIS A 532 -7.35 -19.15 23.26
N TRP A 533 -7.29 -19.82 22.11
CA TRP A 533 -6.04 -20.07 21.42
C TRP A 533 -5.38 -18.77 20.92
N LEU A 534 -6.13 -17.91 20.23
CA LEU A 534 -5.64 -16.62 19.74
C LEU A 534 -5.09 -15.76 20.87
N ARG A 535 -5.79 -15.73 22.02
CA ARG A 535 -5.32 -15.03 23.22
C ARG A 535 -4.02 -15.64 23.74
N ARG A 536 -3.94 -16.95 23.88
CA ARG A 536 -2.73 -17.65 24.36
C ARG A 536 -1.53 -17.46 23.44
N TYR A 537 -1.75 -17.47 22.13
CA TYR A 537 -0.73 -17.21 21.12
C TYR A 537 -0.16 -15.79 21.29
N ALA A 538 -1.04 -14.79 21.31
CA ALA A 538 -0.65 -13.40 21.47
C ALA A 538 0.01 -13.13 22.83
N ASP A 539 -0.51 -13.70 23.92
CA ASP A 539 0.10 -13.58 25.24
C ASP A 539 1.52 -14.15 25.25
N THR A 540 1.77 -15.25 24.55
CA THR A 540 3.10 -15.88 24.49
C THR A 540 4.09 -15.01 23.70
N TYR A 541 3.65 -14.43 22.58
CA TYR A 541 4.44 -13.48 21.81
C TYR A 541 4.80 -12.24 22.65
N PHE A 542 3.79 -11.49 23.12
CA PHE A 542 4.01 -10.22 23.80
C PHE A 542 4.73 -10.38 25.15
N ARG A 543 4.48 -11.46 25.89
CA ARG A 543 5.23 -11.76 27.12
C ARG A 543 6.72 -11.98 26.83
N THR A 544 7.04 -12.72 25.78
CA THR A 544 8.43 -13.02 25.40
C THR A 544 9.18 -11.74 25.04
N VAL A 545 8.56 -10.88 24.23
CA VAL A 545 9.12 -9.59 23.85
C VAL A 545 9.27 -8.66 25.06
N ALA A 546 8.22 -8.51 25.88
CA ALA A 546 8.27 -7.64 27.06
C ALA A 546 9.35 -8.08 28.06
N ALA A 547 9.47 -9.40 28.31
CA ALA A 547 10.51 -9.94 29.19
C ALA A 547 11.92 -9.71 28.64
N ALA A 548 12.10 -9.78 27.32
CA ALA A 548 13.36 -9.45 26.67
C ALA A 548 13.68 -7.95 26.84
N ILE A 549 12.74 -7.06 26.49
CA ILE A 549 12.92 -5.61 26.63
C ILE A 549 13.31 -5.27 28.07
N ARG A 550 12.54 -5.70 29.06
CA ARG A 550 12.80 -5.38 30.48
C ARG A 550 14.13 -5.89 31.02
N ARG A 551 14.74 -6.93 30.42
CA ARG A 551 16.07 -7.41 30.79
C ARG A 551 17.20 -6.53 30.25
N HIS A 552 17.04 -6.00 29.04
CA HIS A 552 18.07 -5.20 28.37
C HIS A 552 17.87 -3.69 28.55
N ASP A 553 16.65 -3.28 28.87
CA ASP A 553 16.21 -1.90 29.02
C ASP A 553 14.99 -1.82 29.96
N PRO A 554 15.21 -1.55 31.26
CA PRO A 554 14.13 -1.47 32.24
C PRO A 554 13.37 -0.14 32.19
N HIS A 555 13.83 0.83 31.40
CA HIS A 555 13.39 2.23 31.48
C HIS A 555 12.36 2.59 30.42
N HIS A 556 12.59 2.17 29.19
CA HIS A 556 11.84 2.69 28.04
C HIS A 556 10.51 1.98 27.78
N LEU A 557 9.59 2.70 27.14
CA LEU A 557 8.26 2.19 26.83
C LEU A 557 8.33 1.03 25.83
N PHE A 558 7.55 -0.02 26.07
CA PHE A 558 7.16 -0.96 25.04
C PHE A 558 5.91 -0.42 24.32
N LEU A 559 6.11 0.06 23.09
CA LEU A 559 5.12 0.76 22.28
C LEU A 559 4.20 -0.16 21.47
N GLY A 560 4.25 -1.48 21.71
CA GLY A 560 3.41 -2.47 21.03
C GLY A 560 3.90 -2.87 19.63
N GLY A 561 3.01 -3.55 18.90
CA GLY A 561 3.33 -4.23 17.64
C GLY A 561 2.79 -3.62 16.34
N ARG A 562 2.27 -2.38 16.38
CA ARG A 562 1.83 -1.61 15.20
C ARG A 562 0.81 -2.38 14.35
N PHE A 563 -0.36 -2.62 14.92
CA PHE A 563 -1.42 -3.41 14.28
C PHE A 563 -2.01 -2.71 13.04
N ALA A 564 -2.05 -3.40 11.89
CA ALA A 564 -2.88 -3.03 10.73
C ALA A 564 -4.04 -4.02 10.50
N VAL A 565 -3.79 -5.30 10.80
CA VAL A 565 -4.81 -6.35 10.81
C VAL A 565 -4.69 -7.07 12.14
N TYR A 566 -5.80 -7.22 12.87
CA TYR A 566 -5.76 -7.68 14.26
C TYR A 566 -7.06 -8.31 14.74
N THR A 567 -6.96 -9.01 15.87
CA THR A 567 -8.10 -9.56 16.60
C THR A 567 -8.23 -8.89 17.97
N PRO A 568 -9.44 -8.87 18.57
CA PRO A 568 -9.61 -8.38 19.95
C PRO A 568 -8.68 -9.09 20.95
N GLU A 569 -8.40 -10.39 20.74
CA GLU A 569 -7.51 -11.18 21.57
C GLU A 569 -6.06 -10.70 21.50
N ALA A 570 -5.56 -10.39 20.31
CA ALA A 570 -4.21 -9.87 20.12
C ALA A 570 -4.04 -8.47 20.71
N VAL A 571 -5.03 -7.59 20.52
CA VAL A 571 -5.05 -6.25 21.12
C VAL A 571 -5.08 -6.33 22.64
N ALA A 572 -5.90 -7.22 23.20
CA ALA A 572 -6.01 -7.40 24.64
C ALA A 572 -4.73 -8.02 25.26
N ALA A 573 -3.99 -8.84 24.51
CA ALA A 573 -2.67 -9.32 24.92
C ALA A 573 -1.63 -8.19 24.88
N CYS A 574 -1.60 -7.40 23.80
CA CYS A 574 -0.76 -6.22 23.68
C CYS A 574 -0.99 -5.25 24.86
N ALA A 575 -2.26 -4.93 25.17
CA ALA A 575 -2.62 -4.06 26.29
C ALA A 575 -2.20 -4.60 27.68
N HIS A 576 -2.01 -5.91 27.81
CA HIS A 576 -1.56 -6.51 29.06
C HIS A 576 -0.06 -6.33 29.29
N TYR A 577 0.76 -6.49 28.24
CA TYR A 577 2.22 -6.50 28.35
C TYR A 577 2.92 -5.22 27.88
N CYS A 578 2.27 -4.42 27.03
CA CYS A 578 2.84 -3.19 26.48
C CYS A 578 2.41 -1.99 27.32
N ASP A 579 3.26 -0.97 27.37
CA ASP A 579 2.92 0.29 28.03
C ASP A 579 1.96 1.12 27.16
N VAL A 580 2.08 0.98 25.84
CA VAL A 580 1.23 1.65 24.83
C VAL A 580 0.84 0.65 23.74
N VAL A 581 -0.42 0.71 23.28
CA VAL A 581 -0.91 -0.11 22.16
C VAL A 581 -0.85 0.70 20.88
N SER A 582 -0.15 0.19 19.86
CA SER A 582 0.05 0.91 18.59
C SER A 582 -0.74 0.32 17.42
N PHE A 583 -1.24 1.21 16.55
CA PHE A 583 -2.00 0.86 15.35
C PHE A 583 -1.53 1.66 14.13
N ASN A 584 -1.34 0.97 13.01
CA ASN A 584 -1.18 1.58 11.69
C ASN A 584 -2.57 1.85 11.12
N ALA A 585 -3.13 3.00 11.50
CA ALA A 585 -4.53 3.32 11.32
C ALA A 585 -4.78 4.16 10.06
N TYR A 586 -4.58 3.53 8.90
CA TYR A 586 -4.89 4.09 7.58
C TYR A 586 -6.41 4.16 7.34
N ALA A 587 -7.02 5.27 7.74
CA ALA A 587 -8.43 5.57 7.51
C ALA A 587 -8.69 7.08 7.52
N ASP A 588 -9.89 7.50 7.11
CA ASP A 588 -10.31 8.91 7.17
C ASP A 588 -10.25 9.52 8.58
N LEU A 589 -10.55 8.70 9.59
CA LEU A 589 -10.51 9.04 11.02
C LEU A 589 -9.99 7.83 11.81
N PRO A 590 -9.27 8.02 12.95
CA PRO A 590 -8.71 6.92 13.73
C PRO A 590 -9.73 5.85 14.13
N GLN A 591 -10.93 6.27 14.56
CA GLN A 591 -11.99 5.37 15.02
C GLN A 591 -12.65 4.54 13.90
N HIS A 592 -12.35 4.81 12.63
CA HIS A 592 -12.78 3.95 11.52
C HIS A 592 -11.89 2.71 11.38
N HIS A 593 -10.68 2.74 11.97
CA HIS A 593 -9.76 1.62 11.96
C HIS A 593 -9.62 0.97 13.34
N VAL A 594 -9.56 1.78 14.41
CA VAL A 594 -9.33 1.31 15.78
C VAL A 594 -10.65 1.12 16.52
N ASP A 595 -10.85 -0.06 17.13
CA ASP A 595 -11.97 -0.30 18.05
C ASP A 595 -11.79 0.48 19.35
N MET A 596 -12.30 1.72 19.35
CA MET A 596 -12.23 2.62 20.50
C MET A 596 -13.10 2.18 21.67
N ALA A 597 -14.05 1.25 21.48
CA ALA A 597 -14.83 0.70 22.59
C ALA A 597 -14.00 -0.35 23.34
N LEU A 598 -13.34 -1.24 22.60
CA LEU A 598 -12.40 -2.21 23.17
C LEU A 598 -11.27 -1.49 23.92
N MET A 599 -10.66 -0.46 23.32
CA MET A 599 -9.58 0.28 23.97
C MET A 599 -10.01 0.96 25.27
N ARG A 600 -11.26 1.43 25.35
CA ARG A 600 -11.83 1.95 26.61
C ARG A 600 -11.93 0.88 27.69
N THR A 601 -12.35 -0.34 27.33
CA THR A 601 -12.42 -1.47 28.26
C THR A 601 -11.04 -1.94 28.73
N LEU A 602 -10.06 -1.93 27.84
CA LEU A 602 -8.68 -2.35 28.15
C LEU A 602 -7.91 -1.32 28.97
N ASP A 603 -8.37 -0.07 28.97
CA ASP A 603 -7.79 1.08 29.69
C ASP A 603 -6.27 1.23 29.51
N ARG A 604 -5.83 1.25 28.25
CA ARG A 604 -4.42 1.49 27.88
C ARG A 604 -4.30 2.61 26.85
N PRO A 605 -3.20 3.39 26.87
CA PRO A 605 -2.98 4.44 25.89
C PRO A 605 -2.77 3.86 24.49
N VAL A 606 -3.23 4.61 23.48
CA VAL A 606 -3.19 4.29 22.06
C VAL A 606 -2.23 5.23 21.35
N LEU A 607 -1.32 4.66 20.55
CA LEU A 607 -0.47 5.42 19.62
C LEU A 607 -0.87 5.06 18.18
N LEU A 608 -1.27 6.07 17.39
CA LEU A 608 -1.51 5.90 15.96
C LEU A 608 -0.13 5.93 15.28
N SER A 609 0.43 4.76 15.03
CA SER A 609 1.83 4.59 14.66
C SER A 609 2.12 4.80 13.16
N GLU A 610 1.08 4.73 12.33
CA GLU A 610 1.11 5.16 10.93
C GLU A 610 -0.26 5.69 10.49
N PHE A 611 -0.24 6.75 9.70
CA PHE A 611 -1.35 7.19 8.85
C PHE A 611 -0.78 8.07 7.73
N HIS A 612 -1.50 8.17 6.62
CA HIS A 612 -1.23 9.18 5.59
C HIS A 612 -2.46 9.51 4.77
N PHE A 613 -2.31 10.54 3.94
CA PHE A 613 -3.22 10.90 2.86
C PHE A 613 -2.38 11.25 1.63
N GLY A 614 -2.61 10.56 0.52
CA GLY A 614 -1.89 10.81 -0.73
C GLY A 614 -2.83 11.18 -1.86
N SER A 615 -2.28 11.70 -2.95
CA SER A 615 -3.01 12.03 -4.18
C SER A 615 -2.21 11.59 -5.40
N ASN A 616 -2.80 11.65 -6.59
CA ASN A 616 -2.16 11.25 -7.84
C ASN A 616 -1.90 12.42 -8.80
N ASP A 617 -1.96 13.66 -8.30
CA ASP A 617 -1.71 14.89 -9.05
C ASP A 617 -0.28 15.44 -8.86
N ARG A 618 0.63 14.65 -8.28
CA ARG A 618 2.04 14.97 -8.04
C ARG A 618 2.97 13.92 -8.65
N GLY A 619 4.23 13.90 -8.21
CA GLY A 619 5.31 13.15 -8.86
C GLY A 619 5.03 11.66 -9.02
N PRO A 620 4.81 10.89 -7.93
CA PRO A 620 4.44 9.47 -7.96
C PRO A 620 3.05 9.19 -8.57
N PHE A 621 2.84 7.95 -9.05
CA PHE A 621 1.54 7.55 -9.62
C PHE A 621 0.53 7.10 -8.58
N GLY A 622 1.00 6.51 -7.47
CA GLY A 622 0.14 6.02 -6.39
C GLY A 622 -0.25 7.13 -5.41
N ALA A 623 -1.41 6.97 -4.78
CA ALA A 623 -1.92 7.88 -3.75
C ALA A 623 -1.82 7.29 -2.32
N GLY A 624 -1.10 6.17 -2.16
CA GLY A 624 -1.05 5.44 -0.89
C GLY A 624 -2.33 4.67 -0.57
N VAL A 625 -2.48 4.31 0.71
CA VAL A 625 -3.59 3.51 1.24
C VAL A 625 -4.88 4.34 1.35
N VAL A 626 -4.76 5.63 1.73
CA VAL A 626 -5.90 6.55 1.88
C VAL A 626 -5.79 7.68 0.86
N PRO A 627 -6.37 7.53 -0.34
CA PRO A 627 -6.32 8.55 -1.37
C PRO A 627 -7.25 9.72 -1.04
N VAL A 628 -6.79 10.92 -1.35
CA VAL A 628 -7.61 12.14 -1.42
C VAL A 628 -7.65 12.67 -2.86
N ALA A 629 -8.55 13.61 -3.13
CA ALA A 629 -8.82 14.08 -4.49
C ALA A 629 -7.60 14.72 -5.17
N ASP A 630 -6.82 15.50 -4.43
CA ASP A 630 -5.66 16.23 -4.90
C ASP A 630 -4.73 16.61 -3.73
N GLU A 631 -3.58 17.19 -4.05
CA GLU A 631 -2.61 17.69 -3.07
C GLU A 631 -3.21 18.69 -2.07
N ALA A 632 -4.16 19.53 -2.50
CA ALA A 632 -4.77 20.53 -1.62
C ALA A 632 -5.64 19.87 -0.54
N ALA A 633 -6.29 18.75 -0.86
CA ALA A 633 -7.11 17.98 0.07
C ALA A 633 -6.29 17.27 1.17
N ARG A 634 -4.99 17.00 0.96
CA ARG A 634 -4.15 16.28 1.93
C ARG A 634 -4.06 17.01 3.26
N GLY A 635 -3.88 18.34 3.23
CA GLY A 635 -3.79 19.15 4.45
C GLY A 635 -5.09 19.16 5.26
N VAL A 636 -6.24 19.17 4.57
CA VAL A 636 -7.57 19.10 5.20
C VAL A 636 -7.78 17.75 5.88
N ALA A 637 -7.42 16.66 5.19
CA ALA A 637 -7.53 15.31 5.73
C ALA A 637 -6.62 15.11 6.95
N TYR A 638 -5.36 15.56 6.88
CA TYR A 638 -4.41 15.52 8.01
C TYR A 638 -4.97 16.24 9.24
N ALA A 639 -5.44 17.48 9.07
CA ALA A 639 -5.98 18.28 10.17
C ALA A 639 -7.23 17.64 10.79
N ARG A 640 -8.11 17.06 9.96
CA ARG A 640 -9.31 16.34 10.41
C ARG A 640 -8.96 15.09 11.22
N TYR A 641 -8.03 14.28 10.73
CA TYR A 641 -7.56 13.07 11.41
C TYR A 641 -6.93 13.41 12.77
N LEU A 642 -6.02 14.39 12.80
CA LEU A 642 -5.34 14.80 14.03
C LEU A 642 -6.30 15.43 15.06
N ALA A 643 -7.32 16.16 14.61
CA ALA A 643 -8.37 16.67 15.49
C ALA A 643 -9.16 15.54 16.16
N ALA A 644 -9.49 14.46 15.44
CA ALA A 644 -10.16 13.30 16.01
C ALA A 644 -9.25 12.51 16.95
N ALA A 645 -7.96 12.38 16.62
CA ALA A 645 -6.97 11.75 17.48
C ALA A 645 -6.83 12.50 18.83
N THR A 646 -6.60 13.80 18.78
CA THR A 646 -6.39 14.63 19.99
C THR A 646 -7.64 14.75 20.87
N ALA A 647 -8.83 14.72 20.28
CA ALA A 647 -10.10 14.71 21.02
C ALA A 647 -10.34 13.42 21.82
N ASN A 648 -9.70 12.31 21.44
CA ASN A 648 -9.86 11.03 22.12
C ASN A 648 -8.92 10.94 23.35
N PRO A 649 -9.44 10.70 24.57
CA PRO A 649 -8.62 10.66 25.78
C PRO A 649 -7.73 9.41 25.94
N TRP A 650 -7.90 8.38 25.09
CA TRP A 650 -6.99 7.24 25.05
C TRP A 650 -5.83 7.43 24.07
N VAL A 651 -5.95 8.34 23.09
CA VAL A 651 -4.90 8.52 22.08
C VAL A 651 -3.85 9.50 22.61
N VAL A 652 -2.59 9.06 22.57
CA VAL A 652 -1.43 9.79 23.11
C VAL A 652 -0.41 10.22 22.04
N GLY A 653 -0.67 9.89 20.77
CA GLY A 653 0.18 10.31 19.67
C GLY A 653 -0.34 9.89 18.30
N ALA A 654 0.23 10.50 17.26
CA ALA A 654 -0.01 10.17 15.87
C ALA A 654 1.27 10.38 15.05
N HIS A 655 1.70 9.35 14.31
CA HIS A 655 2.93 9.34 13.52
C HIS A 655 2.59 9.23 12.03
N TRP A 656 3.06 10.20 11.25
CA TRP A 656 2.88 10.25 9.79
C TRP A 656 3.81 9.26 9.09
N PHE A 657 3.29 8.54 8.08
CA PHE A 657 4.10 7.71 7.18
C PHE A 657 4.04 8.27 5.75
N GLU A 658 5.06 8.93 5.21
CA GLU A 658 6.45 9.02 5.67
C GLU A 658 7.11 10.36 5.29
N TYR A 659 8.42 10.52 5.53
CA TYR A 659 9.12 11.79 5.33
C TYR A 659 9.16 12.25 3.86
N ALA A 660 9.62 11.39 2.95
CA ALA A 660 9.78 11.69 1.53
C ALA A 660 8.85 10.83 0.66
N ASP A 661 8.47 11.34 -0.51
CA ASP A 661 7.75 10.56 -1.50
C ASP A 661 8.55 9.32 -1.91
N GLN A 662 7.83 8.26 -2.23
CA GLN A 662 8.43 7.01 -2.70
C GLN A 662 8.88 7.14 -4.16
N PRO A 663 9.83 6.30 -4.61
CA PRO A 663 10.29 6.31 -5.99
C PRO A 663 9.15 6.05 -6.96
N LEU A 664 9.08 6.83 -8.04
CA LEU A 664 8.03 6.74 -9.06
C LEU A 664 7.83 5.31 -9.60
N THR A 665 8.92 4.56 -9.75
CA THR A 665 8.96 3.20 -10.28
C THR A 665 9.00 2.13 -9.19
N GLY A 666 8.60 2.45 -7.96
CA GLY A 666 8.48 1.49 -6.87
C GLY A 666 9.73 1.42 -5.99
N ARG A 667 9.54 1.46 -4.67
CA ARG A 667 10.58 1.17 -3.68
C ARG A 667 11.02 -0.29 -3.75
N LEU A 668 12.23 -0.59 -3.28
CA LEU A 668 12.84 -1.92 -3.38
C LEU A 668 12.01 -3.05 -2.76
N LEU A 669 11.22 -2.77 -1.73
CA LEU A 669 10.55 -3.79 -0.92
C LEU A 669 9.43 -4.52 -1.69
N ASP A 670 8.44 -3.76 -2.16
CA ASP A 670 7.15 -4.26 -2.66
C ASP A 670 6.63 -3.48 -3.86
N GLY A 671 7.48 -2.62 -4.44
CA GLY A 671 7.14 -1.75 -5.57
C GLY A 671 6.19 -0.60 -5.23
N GLU A 672 5.94 -0.27 -3.96
CA GLU A 672 5.10 0.88 -3.60
C GLU A 672 5.70 2.18 -4.17
N ASN A 673 4.85 3.01 -4.78
CA ASN A 673 5.22 4.23 -5.50
C ASN A 673 4.24 5.37 -5.24
N SER A 674 4.03 5.68 -3.97
CA SER A 674 2.99 6.58 -3.49
C SER A 674 3.48 8.00 -3.23
N HIS A 675 2.62 8.98 -3.53
CA HIS A 675 2.77 10.38 -3.16
C HIS A 675 2.21 10.62 -1.75
N ILE A 676 3.05 10.39 -0.75
CA ILE A 676 2.70 10.40 0.68
C ILE A 676 3.77 11.12 1.52
N GLY A 677 4.77 11.71 0.90
CA GLY A 677 5.83 12.45 1.58
C GLY A 677 5.40 13.83 2.08
N LEU A 678 6.12 14.34 3.07
CA LEU A 678 6.16 15.78 3.40
C LEU A 678 7.01 16.55 2.38
N VAL A 679 7.99 15.87 1.79
CA VAL A 679 8.84 16.35 0.70
C VAL A 679 8.77 15.40 -0.49
N GLY A 680 8.99 15.91 -1.70
CA GLY A 680 9.11 15.07 -2.90
C GLY A 680 10.46 14.33 -2.97
N ILE A 681 10.62 13.48 -3.99
CA ILE A 681 11.89 12.79 -4.31
C ILE A 681 13.08 13.75 -4.52
N THR A 682 12.81 15.03 -4.75
CA THR A 682 13.77 16.12 -4.89
C THR A 682 14.06 16.89 -3.60
N ASP A 683 13.60 16.40 -2.44
CA ASP A 683 13.73 17.05 -1.13
C ASP A 683 13.06 18.45 -1.03
N ILE A 684 12.20 18.78 -2.00
CA ILE A 684 11.40 20.00 -2.02
C ILE A 684 10.13 19.76 -1.19
N PRO A 685 9.85 20.57 -0.14
CA PRO A 685 8.63 20.45 0.62
C PRO A 685 7.37 20.76 -0.19
N PHE A 686 6.31 20.01 0.10
CA PHE A 686 4.99 20.33 -0.42
C PHE A 686 4.38 21.50 0.36
N GLY A 687 4.74 22.72 -0.03
CA GLY A 687 4.51 23.96 0.72
C GLY A 687 3.11 24.11 1.32
N GLY A 688 2.05 23.97 0.52
CA GLY A 688 0.67 24.05 1.02
C GLY A 688 0.34 22.99 2.07
N PHE A 689 0.77 21.75 1.83
CA PHE A 689 0.56 20.64 2.75
C PHE A 689 1.35 20.82 4.06
N VAL A 690 2.64 21.16 4.01
CA VAL A 690 3.46 21.32 5.23
C VAL A 690 3.02 22.51 6.09
N GLN A 691 2.45 23.58 5.50
CA GLN A 691 1.84 24.66 6.28
C GLN A 691 0.55 24.19 6.99
N ALA A 692 -0.28 23.39 6.32
CA ALA A 692 -1.46 22.80 6.96
C ALA A 692 -1.09 21.84 8.10
N VAL A 693 -0.03 21.03 7.91
CA VAL A 693 0.55 20.16 8.94
C VAL A 693 1.04 20.99 10.13
N ARG A 694 1.81 22.05 9.88
CA ARG A 694 2.31 22.98 10.91
C ARG A 694 1.17 23.53 11.77
N GLU A 695 0.11 24.01 11.12
CA GLU A 695 -1.04 24.58 11.81
C GLU A 695 -1.81 23.53 12.62
N ALA A 696 -2.04 22.34 12.03
CA ALA A 696 -2.69 21.23 12.73
C ALA A 696 -1.89 20.77 13.96
N ASN A 697 -0.57 20.65 13.84
CA ASN A 697 0.33 20.26 14.93
C ASN A 697 0.38 21.30 16.07
N ARG A 698 0.30 22.59 15.75
CA ARG A 698 0.20 23.66 16.77
C ARG A 698 -1.12 23.56 17.53
N ARG A 699 -2.25 23.38 16.82
CA ARG A 699 -3.58 23.20 17.45
C ARG A 699 -3.67 21.94 18.29
N ALA A 700 -3.05 20.84 17.83
CA ALA A 700 -3.01 19.58 18.56
C ALA A 700 -2.39 19.77 19.95
N ARG A 701 -1.21 20.41 20.01
CA ARG A 701 -0.49 20.67 21.27
C ARG A 701 -1.24 21.60 22.21
N SER A 702 -1.94 22.62 21.70
CA SER A 702 -2.75 23.50 22.55
C SER A 702 -4.00 22.80 23.09
N ARG A 703 -4.68 21.98 22.27
CA ARG A 703 -5.91 21.28 22.65
C ARG A 703 -5.70 20.17 23.66
N THR A 704 -4.56 19.47 23.59
CA THR A 704 -4.28 18.42 24.56
C THR A 704 -4.18 18.99 25.97
N VAL A 705 -3.68 20.22 26.13
CA VAL A 705 -3.44 20.87 27.42
C VAL A 705 -4.67 21.59 27.98
N ALA A 706 -5.55 22.11 27.12
CA ALA A 706 -6.77 22.75 27.57
C ALA A 706 -7.71 21.71 28.20
N GLU A 707 -8.03 21.85 29.48
CA GLU A 707 -9.07 21.03 30.13
C GLU A 707 -10.40 21.19 29.37
N PRO A 708 -11.17 20.11 29.16
CA PRO A 708 -12.55 20.23 28.70
C PRO A 708 -13.46 20.90 29.73
#